data_AF-A0A816MGS6-F1
#
_entry.id   AF-A0A816MGS6-F1
#
_cell.length_a   1.000
_cell.length_b   1.000
_cell.length_c   1.000
_cell.angle_alpha   90.00
_cell.angle_beta   90.00
_cell.angle_gamma   90.00
#
_symmetry.space_group_name_H-M   'P 1'
#
loop_
_entity.id
_entity.type
_entity.pdbx_description
1 polymer ?
#
loop_
_entity_poly.entity_id
_entity_poly.type
_entity_poly.pdbx_seq_one_letter_code
_entity_poly.pdbx_strand_id
1 'polypeptide(L)'
;MLYKLRFFITDVYNKLSELHNEFIQEIREHSSNLIVYRGQSIATDEFRTIQANVGNIMSINTFLSTTTDKDVAIMYAGNGSERPAMESVIFEVNVDMAIEQSKPFANIQHMSYFHDENGVLFSLGASFRIMSVDKLMENQNVNYVKLELCTQQTQQTQKLREEIIETLGEDYSLSTFSDVLNEMARSDLEIILGELARNIGDLLASFDYFNGVLARTSPTDYILLEKIHQHLGHTWHNKGDCEQALAEYQKALDIAEQHLSTDTVTHADTQIYIGRVHRTLTHYQEAIDFYMKAIDILKLSVSEDSSEYIFVYYELGVLYLHVHDKGEALRHFIHALDIQLSHYPPNHPTTLQLHRNISTIYPDIGKYPAAIRNLSRALEIEFTKVPRDYQTIIAIYIDTAKMNIKHDPEQALIHCSQALEIINNILPNDHNLRGRVYRTRGLIYTEKYSHYLDMKRLKVHITRLKFNNSEKNTDVAVDQARRGQQLFRLAMKNYKKAIKQFHIDGSDLDVELTLSSMASMYGELRSHYMRKKNYKRALTAFRREHQIEIQANSDNIELLKVLNEREIEMKEYVRLHTFDILKSFRSQSFRQRLEEDRNKLPHHCRANIPGFFETLSHVDELFKERNVTNPNENYENRLENVINHLWEIPADPLLALSETTCANASSLTTTSDVAHSVISNEE
;
A
#
# COMPACT_ATOMS: atom_id res chain seq x y z
N MET A 1 5.10 -12.48 -55.76
CA MET A 1 5.84 -13.68 -56.19
C MET A 1 7.27 -13.56 -55.65
N LEU A 2 7.54 -14.10 -54.46
CA LEU A 2 8.85 -14.03 -53.79
C LEU A 2 9.46 -15.44 -53.83
N TYR A 3 10.33 -15.72 -54.81
CA TYR A 3 10.98 -17.02 -55.00
C TYR A 3 12.34 -17.04 -54.30
N LYS A 4 12.57 -18.08 -53.48
CA LYS A 4 13.87 -18.65 -53.05
C LYS A 4 14.86 -17.76 -52.26
N LEU A 5 14.63 -17.63 -50.96
CA LEU A 5 15.68 -17.34 -49.95
C LEU A 5 15.67 -18.32 -48.75
N ARG A 6 14.75 -19.31 -48.72
CA ARG A 6 14.68 -20.30 -47.64
C ARG A 6 15.84 -21.30 -47.64
N PHE A 7 16.29 -21.78 -48.81
CA PHE A 7 17.37 -22.79 -48.89
C PHE A 7 18.72 -22.27 -48.37
N PHE A 8 19.07 -21.02 -48.68
CA PHE A 8 20.35 -20.45 -48.28
C PHE A 8 20.45 -20.27 -46.76
N ILE A 9 19.35 -19.88 -46.11
CA ILE A 9 19.31 -19.72 -44.65
C ILE A 9 19.38 -21.08 -43.95
N THR A 10 18.70 -22.11 -44.46
CA THR A 10 18.76 -23.46 -43.89
C THR A 10 20.15 -24.09 -44.05
N ASP A 11 20.81 -23.93 -45.19
CA ASP A 11 22.16 -24.47 -45.41
C ASP A 11 23.21 -23.75 -44.56
N VAL A 12 23.10 -22.41 -44.44
CA VAL A 12 23.95 -21.61 -43.54
C VAL A 12 23.72 -22.03 -42.08
N TYR A 13 22.46 -22.19 -41.67
CA TYR A 13 22.11 -22.64 -40.33
C TYR A 13 22.66 -24.04 -40.02
N ASN A 14 22.49 -24.99 -40.95
CA ASN A 14 23.00 -26.36 -40.78
C ASN A 14 24.53 -26.39 -40.69
N LYS A 15 25.23 -25.61 -41.53
CA LYS A 15 26.69 -25.52 -41.50
C LYS A 15 27.19 -24.89 -40.21
N LEU A 16 26.51 -23.84 -39.73
CA LEU A 16 26.80 -23.20 -38.45
C LEU A 16 26.52 -24.14 -37.26
N SER A 17 25.47 -24.97 -37.35
CA SER A 17 25.14 -25.95 -36.32
C SER A 17 26.12 -27.12 -36.25
N GLU A 18 26.71 -27.55 -37.37
CA GLU A 18 27.81 -28.52 -37.39
C GLU A 18 29.05 -27.96 -36.68
N LEU A 19 29.46 -26.74 -37.05
CA LEU A 19 30.62 -26.06 -36.44
C LEU A 19 30.44 -25.82 -34.94
N HIS A 20 29.21 -25.53 -34.50
CA HIS A 20 28.87 -25.41 -33.09
C HIS A 20 29.10 -26.71 -32.33
N ASN A 21 28.68 -27.85 -32.90
CA ASN A 21 28.80 -29.16 -32.27
C ASN A 21 30.26 -29.63 -32.19
N GLU A 22 31.07 -29.37 -33.22
CA GLU A 22 32.52 -29.65 -33.24
C GLU A 22 33.25 -28.85 -32.15
N PHE A 23 32.95 -27.54 -32.06
CA PHE A 23 33.57 -26.65 -31.09
C PHE A 23 33.21 -26.96 -29.62
N ILE A 24 31.95 -27.35 -29.35
CA ILE A 24 31.53 -27.77 -28.00
C ILE A 24 32.30 -29.00 -27.52
N GLN A 25 32.64 -29.94 -28.41
CA GLN A 25 33.42 -31.12 -28.03
C GLN A 25 34.86 -30.75 -27.64
N GLU A 26 35.49 -29.84 -28.38
CA GLU A 26 36.88 -29.41 -28.16
C GLU A 26 37.06 -28.65 -26.83
N ILE A 27 36.07 -27.83 -26.44
CA ILE A 27 36.11 -27.04 -25.19
C ILE A 27 35.88 -27.87 -23.93
N ARG A 28 35.07 -28.94 -23.99
CA ARG A 28 34.72 -29.77 -22.80
C ARG A 28 35.95 -30.30 -22.07
N GLU A 29 37.10 -30.29 -22.72
CA GLU A 29 38.35 -30.85 -22.20
C GLU A 29 39.26 -29.82 -21.47
N HIS A 30 39.06 -28.49 -21.57
CA HIS A 30 40.17 -27.55 -21.27
C HIS A 30 39.98 -26.30 -20.36
N SER A 31 38.80 -25.79 -19.99
CA SER A 31 38.71 -24.68 -18.98
C SER A 31 37.29 -24.29 -18.56
N SER A 32 37.12 -23.73 -17.35
CA SER A 32 35.82 -23.28 -16.82
C SER A 32 35.41 -21.84 -17.19
N ASN A 33 36.34 -20.94 -17.52
CA ASN A 33 36.04 -19.55 -17.92
C ASN A 33 36.83 -19.17 -19.18
N LEU A 34 36.19 -18.43 -20.10
CA LEU A 34 36.76 -17.93 -21.34
C LEU A 34 36.65 -16.40 -21.39
N ILE A 35 37.75 -15.71 -21.66
CA ILE A 35 37.76 -14.26 -21.87
C ILE A 35 38.00 -13.98 -23.35
N VAL A 36 37.16 -13.14 -23.94
CA VAL A 36 37.26 -12.73 -25.34
C VAL A 36 37.12 -11.22 -25.47
N TYR A 37 37.64 -10.68 -26.56
CA TYR A 37 37.75 -9.26 -26.81
C TYR A 37 37.12 -8.87 -28.15
N ARG A 38 36.56 -7.67 -28.21
CA ARG A 38 36.12 -7.05 -29.46
C ARG A 38 36.50 -5.58 -29.49
N GLY A 39 37.37 -5.20 -30.42
CA GLY A 39 37.61 -3.79 -30.73
C GLY A 39 36.62 -3.25 -31.74
N GLN A 40 36.09 -2.06 -31.49
CA GLN A 40 35.25 -1.34 -32.44
C GLN A 40 35.35 0.18 -32.22
N SER A 41 35.29 0.93 -33.32
CA SER A 41 35.06 2.36 -33.27
C SER A 41 33.56 2.65 -33.20
N ILE A 42 33.12 3.41 -32.19
CA ILE A 42 31.71 3.70 -31.88
C ILE A 42 31.48 5.21 -31.87
N ALA A 43 30.28 5.68 -32.24
CA ALA A 43 29.97 7.11 -32.18
C ALA A 43 30.06 7.64 -30.74
N THR A 44 30.55 8.86 -30.54
CA THR A 44 30.74 9.44 -29.20
C THR A 44 29.43 9.47 -28.38
N ASP A 45 28.28 9.71 -29.00
CA ASP A 45 26.99 9.74 -28.30
C ASP A 45 26.48 8.34 -27.92
N GLU A 46 26.73 7.33 -28.75
CA GLU A 46 26.47 5.93 -28.41
C GLU A 46 27.37 5.50 -27.25
N PHE A 47 28.66 5.85 -27.27
CA PHE A 47 29.58 5.57 -26.18
C PHE A 47 29.18 6.25 -24.86
N ARG A 48 28.71 7.51 -24.90
CA ARG A 48 28.14 8.19 -23.72
C ARG A 48 26.92 7.45 -23.16
N THR A 49 26.10 6.87 -24.03
CA THR A 49 24.96 6.04 -23.62
C THR A 49 25.42 4.79 -22.88
N ILE A 50 26.51 4.15 -23.34
CA ILE A 50 27.13 3.01 -22.64
C ILE A 50 27.65 3.44 -21.26
N GLN A 51 28.34 4.58 -21.17
CA GLN A 51 28.86 5.12 -19.91
C GLN A 51 27.76 5.44 -18.89
N ALA A 52 26.63 5.99 -19.34
CA ALA A 52 25.50 6.31 -18.47
C ALA A 52 24.76 5.07 -17.94
N ASN A 53 24.99 3.89 -18.54
CA ASN A 53 24.26 2.66 -18.27
C ASN A 53 25.13 1.56 -17.63
N VAL A 54 26.24 1.91 -16.97
CA VAL A 54 27.00 0.94 -16.16
C VAL A 54 26.08 0.32 -15.10
N GLY A 55 26.05 -1.02 -15.04
CA GLY A 55 25.16 -1.82 -14.21
C GLY A 55 23.90 -2.34 -14.93
N ASN A 56 23.53 -1.75 -16.08
CA ASN A 56 22.38 -2.16 -16.89
C ASN A 56 22.77 -3.17 -17.99
N ILE A 57 21.76 -3.67 -18.70
CA ILE A 57 21.90 -4.68 -19.77
C ILE A 57 21.97 -4.01 -21.14
N MET A 58 22.91 -4.45 -21.96
CA MET A 58 23.04 -4.15 -23.38
C MET A 58 22.77 -5.42 -24.17
N SER A 59 21.91 -5.36 -25.17
CA SER A 59 21.69 -6.49 -26.09
C SER A 59 22.39 -6.23 -27.42
N ILE A 60 23.03 -7.27 -27.96
CA ILE A 60 23.64 -7.24 -29.29
C ILE A 60 22.79 -8.13 -30.22
N ASN A 61 22.00 -7.48 -31.06
CA ASN A 61 21.02 -8.13 -31.95
C ASN A 61 21.62 -8.71 -33.24
N THR A 62 22.94 -8.93 -33.27
CA THR A 62 23.69 -9.46 -34.43
C THR A 62 24.74 -10.46 -33.94
N PHE A 63 25.27 -11.31 -34.84
CA PHE A 63 26.43 -12.14 -34.51
C PHE A 63 27.59 -11.27 -34.02
N LEU A 64 28.12 -11.58 -32.83
CA LEU A 64 29.24 -10.88 -32.25
C LEU A 64 30.52 -11.68 -32.51
N SER A 65 31.36 -11.17 -33.42
CA SER A 65 32.70 -11.72 -33.64
C SER A 65 33.66 -11.17 -32.59
N THR A 66 34.43 -12.04 -31.96
CA THR A 66 35.39 -11.71 -30.91
C THR A 66 36.70 -12.47 -31.13
N THR A 67 37.74 -12.14 -30.38
CA THR A 67 39.06 -12.78 -30.43
C THR A 67 39.54 -13.05 -29.01
N THR A 68 40.27 -14.15 -28.76
CA THR A 68 40.95 -14.36 -27.48
C THR A 68 42.22 -13.52 -27.34
N ASP A 69 42.69 -12.92 -28.44
CA ASP A 69 43.87 -12.05 -28.48
C ASP A 69 43.47 -10.58 -28.34
N LYS A 70 43.93 -9.97 -27.25
CA LYS A 70 43.65 -8.57 -26.93
C LYS A 70 44.34 -7.59 -27.91
N ASP A 71 45.50 -7.93 -28.43
CA ASP A 71 46.25 -7.05 -29.35
C ASP A 71 45.57 -6.97 -30.71
N VAL A 72 44.97 -8.09 -31.15
CA VAL A 72 44.09 -8.14 -32.33
C VAL A 72 42.86 -7.25 -32.12
N ALA A 73 42.23 -7.30 -30.94
CA ALA A 73 41.10 -6.41 -30.64
C ALA A 73 41.51 -4.93 -30.63
N ILE A 74 42.69 -4.58 -30.11
CA ILE A 74 43.21 -3.21 -30.16
C ILE A 74 43.34 -2.72 -31.62
N MET A 75 43.85 -3.57 -32.52
CA MET A 75 43.93 -3.24 -33.95
C MET A 75 42.55 -2.93 -34.56
N TYR A 76 41.51 -3.69 -34.19
CA TYR A 76 40.14 -3.49 -34.68
C TYR A 76 39.41 -2.29 -34.09
N ALA A 77 39.77 -1.87 -32.87
CA ALA A 77 39.23 -0.63 -32.29
C ALA A 77 39.66 0.61 -33.10
N GLY A 78 40.76 0.49 -33.86
CA GLY A 78 41.33 1.55 -34.68
C GLY A 78 41.88 2.72 -33.86
N ASN A 79 42.63 3.61 -34.49
CA ASN A 79 42.98 4.90 -33.88
C ASN A 79 41.83 5.88 -34.12
N GLY A 80 41.04 6.19 -33.09
CA GLY A 80 39.93 7.15 -33.13
C GLY A 80 40.32 8.59 -33.52
N SER A 81 41.60 8.83 -33.84
CA SER A 81 42.14 10.12 -34.28
C SER A 81 41.81 10.48 -35.73
N GLU A 82 41.37 9.56 -36.58
CA GLU A 82 41.16 9.83 -38.02
C GLU A 82 39.73 10.30 -38.39
N ARG A 83 38.74 10.15 -37.51
CA ARG A 83 37.35 10.58 -37.75
C ARG A 83 36.80 11.37 -36.56
N PRO A 84 36.34 12.63 -36.74
CA PRO A 84 35.70 13.39 -35.66
C PRO A 84 34.46 12.65 -35.15
N ALA A 85 34.24 12.67 -33.83
CA ALA A 85 33.06 12.10 -33.13
C ALA A 85 32.96 10.56 -33.08
N MET A 86 34.11 9.86 -33.15
CA MET A 86 34.19 8.42 -32.89
C MET A 86 35.15 8.14 -31.73
N GLU A 87 34.78 7.19 -30.88
CA GLU A 87 35.57 6.67 -29.77
C GLU A 87 36.09 5.28 -30.11
N SER A 88 37.38 5.01 -29.86
CA SER A 88 37.93 3.66 -29.95
C SER A 88 37.57 2.90 -28.69
N VAL A 89 36.86 1.79 -28.82
CA VAL A 89 36.36 1.00 -27.68
C VAL A 89 36.81 -0.45 -27.82
N ILE A 90 37.27 -1.02 -26.72
CA ILE A 90 37.53 -2.46 -26.59
C ILE A 90 36.53 -3.02 -25.58
N PHE A 91 35.74 -3.99 -26.01
CA PHE A 91 34.90 -4.80 -25.16
C PHE A 91 35.67 -6.01 -24.67
N GLU A 92 35.78 -6.18 -23.36
CA GLU A 92 36.22 -7.42 -22.72
C GLU A 92 34.99 -8.16 -22.24
N VAL A 93 34.78 -9.37 -22.75
CA VAL A 93 33.63 -10.20 -22.40
C VAL A 93 34.13 -11.38 -21.57
N ASN A 94 33.66 -11.46 -20.33
CA ASN A 94 33.87 -12.63 -19.49
C ASN A 94 32.75 -13.65 -19.72
N VAL A 95 33.12 -14.87 -20.10
CA VAL A 95 32.21 -15.96 -20.40
C VAL A 95 32.43 -17.10 -19.43
N ASP A 96 31.45 -17.34 -18.57
CA ASP A 96 31.41 -18.53 -17.73
C ASP A 96 31.02 -19.73 -18.59
N MET A 97 31.95 -20.65 -18.83
CA MET A 97 31.74 -21.80 -19.72
C MET A 97 31.02 -22.96 -19.02
N ALA A 98 30.77 -22.85 -17.70
CA ALA A 98 29.99 -23.81 -16.94
C ALA A 98 28.49 -23.69 -17.21
N ILE A 99 28.03 -22.52 -17.68
CA ILE A 99 26.63 -22.30 -18.03
C ILE A 99 26.40 -22.67 -19.51
N GLU A 100 25.33 -23.42 -19.80
CA GLU A 100 25.12 -23.94 -21.16
C GLU A 100 24.73 -22.84 -22.16
N GLN A 101 23.99 -21.83 -21.71
CA GLN A 101 23.52 -20.72 -22.56
C GLN A 101 24.58 -19.64 -22.82
N SER A 102 25.73 -19.67 -22.14
CA SER A 102 26.82 -18.71 -22.31
C SER A 102 27.90 -19.20 -23.29
N LYS A 103 27.78 -20.42 -23.81
CA LYS A 103 28.78 -21.00 -24.71
C LYS A 103 28.83 -20.20 -26.02
N PRO A 104 30.04 -19.84 -26.51
CA PRO A 104 30.16 -19.23 -27.81
C PRO A 104 29.65 -20.18 -28.89
N PHE A 105 29.12 -19.60 -29.94
CA PHE A 105 28.42 -20.30 -31.00
C PHE A 105 29.37 -21.07 -31.91
N ALA A 106 30.55 -20.55 -32.25
CA ALA A 106 31.56 -21.28 -33.02
C ALA A 106 32.97 -20.72 -32.85
N ASN A 107 33.99 -21.58 -33.01
CA ASN A 107 35.35 -21.15 -33.36
C ASN A 107 35.43 -20.91 -34.87
N ILE A 108 35.85 -19.73 -35.26
CA ILE A 108 35.95 -19.30 -36.65
C ILE A 108 37.40 -18.98 -37.05
N GLN A 109 38.40 -19.37 -36.26
CA GLN A 109 39.82 -19.10 -36.54
C GLN A 109 40.24 -19.53 -37.95
N HIS A 110 39.82 -20.72 -38.39
CA HIS A 110 40.16 -21.25 -39.72
C HIS A 110 39.29 -20.67 -40.85
N MET A 111 38.30 -19.84 -40.53
CA MET A 111 37.41 -19.18 -41.48
C MET A 111 37.60 -17.65 -41.52
N SER A 112 38.31 -17.07 -40.55
CA SER A 112 38.65 -15.64 -40.59
C SER A 112 39.61 -15.37 -41.75
N TYR A 113 39.44 -14.22 -42.37
CA TYR A 113 40.36 -13.71 -43.39
C TYR A 113 41.80 -13.59 -42.83
N PHE A 114 41.92 -13.36 -41.52
CA PHE A 114 43.19 -13.28 -40.81
C PHE A 114 43.36 -14.52 -39.91
N HIS A 115 44.35 -15.35 -40.23
CA HIS A 115 44.52 -16.68 -39.64
C HIS A 115 45.02 -16.64 -38.18
N ASP A 116 45.52 -15.49 -37.74
CA ASP A 116 46.10 -15.28 -36.41
C ASP A 116 45.10 -14.75 -35.38
N GLU A 117 43.83 -14.56 -35.75
CA GLU A 117 42.87 -13.84 -34.90
C GLU A 117 42.22 -14.67 -33.79
N ASN A 118 42.44 -15.99 -33.74
CA ASN A 118 41.78 -16.89 -32.77
C ASN A 118 40.29 -16.54 -32.57
N GLY A 119 39.55 -16.42 -33.68
CA GLY A 119 38.22 -15.82 -33.71
C GLY A 119 37.15 -16.70 -33.06
N VAL A 120 36.34 -16.11 -32.18
CA VAL A 120 35.22 -16.75 -31.49
C VAL A 120 33.93 -15.99 -31.80
N LEU A 121 32.88 -16.69 -32.23
CA LEU A 121 31.60 -16.12 -32.64
C LEU A 121 30.52 -16.38 -31.59
N PHE A 122 29.72 -15.38 -31.20
CA PHE A 122 28.51 -15.55 -30.38
C PHE A 122 27.24 -15.46 -31.23
N SER A 123 26.19 -16.18 -30.82
CA SER A 123 24.90 -16.24 -31.50
C SER A 123 24.12 -14.91 -31.39
N LEU A 124 23.09 -14.79 -32.24
CA LEU A 124 22.15 -13.66 -32.24
C LEU A 124 21.42 -13.52 -30.89
N GLY A 125 21.35 -12.29 -30.35
CA GLY A 125 20.54 -11.97 -29.18
C GLY A 125 21.26 -12.07 -27.83
N ALA A 126 22.59 -12.19 -27.83
CA ALA A 126 23.38 -12.18 -26.60
C ALA A 126 23.19 -10.85 -25.84
N SER A 127 22.86 -10.97 -24.55
CA SER A 127 22.65 -9.83 -23.66
C SER A 127 23.80 -9.76 -22.67
N PHE A 128 24.37 -8.58 -22.47
CA PHE A 128 25.55 -8.36 -21.65
C PHE A 128 25.27 -7.30 -20.59
N ARG A 129 25.72 -7.52 -19.37
CA ARG A 129 25.74 -6.49 -18.33
C ARG A 129 26.99 -5.64 -18.50
N ILE A 130 26.82 -4.33 -18.49
CA ILE A 130 27.94 -3.38 -18.52
C ILE A 130 28.52 -3.31 -17.10
N MET A 131 29.69 -3.89 -16.88
CA MET A 131 30.32 -4.00 -15.55
C MET A 131 31.12 -2.75 -15.19
N SER A 132 31.92 -2.26 -16.13
CA SER A 132 32.67 -1.02 -15.98
C SER A 132 33.02 -0.41 -17.33
N VAL A 133 33.29 0.90 -17.32
CA VAL A 133 33.91 1.60 -18.44
C VAL A 133 35.15 2.29 -17.91
N ASP A 134 36.31 1.83 -18.37
CA ASP A 134 37.64 2.24 -17.95
C ASP A 134 38.43 2.84 -19.13
N LYS A 135 39.58 3.48 -18.87
CA LYS A 135 40.53 3.85 -19.93
C LYS A 135 41.73 2.92 -19.89
N LEU A 136 42.13 2.39 -21.06
CA LEU A 136 43.16 1.35 -21.13
C LEU A 136 44.57 1.90 -20.82
N MET A 137 44.93 3.10 -21.29
CA MET A 137 46.22 3.76 -21.02
C MET A 137 46.10 5.29 -21.08
N GLU A 138 46.82 6.03 -20.23
CA GLU A 138 46.76 7.51 -20.17
C GLU A 138 47.22 8.22 -21.47
N ASN A 139 48.00 7.54 -22.33
CA ASN A 139 48.58 8.10 -23.56
C ASN A 139 47.93 7.60 -24.87
N GLN A 140 46.87 6.78 -24.81
CA GLN A 140 46.11 6.34 -26.00
C GLN A 140 44.61 6.52 -25.74
N ASN A 141 43.89 7.15 -26.68
CA ASN A 141 42.44 7.38 -26.59
C ASN A 141 41.63 6.10 -26.86
N VAL A 142 41.90 5.02 -26.11
CA VAL A 142 41.18 3.75 -26.22
C VAL A 142 40.43 3.49 -24.92
N ASN A 143 39.11 3.44 -25.02
CA ASN A 143 38.20 3.14 -23.94
C ASN A 143 38.01 1.63 -23.79
N TYR A 144 37.79 1.17 -22.57
CA TYR A 144 37.71 -0.23 -22.21
C TYR A 144 36.38 -0.51 -21.53
N VAL A 145 35.55 -1.38 -22.08
CA VAL A 145 34.22 -1.71 -21.54
C VAL A 145 34.23 -3.17 -21.13
N LYS A 146 34.03 -3.42 -19.83
CA LYS A 146 33.91 -4.79 -19.32
C LYS A 146 32.46 -5.23 -19.37
N LEU A 147 32.23 -6.38 -19.99
CA LEU A 147 30.93 -6.99 -20.19
C LEU A 147 30.88 -8.37 -19.55
N GLU A 148 29.75 -8.69 -18.95
CA GLU A 148 29.43 -10.03 -18.46
C GLU A 148 28.20 -10.57 -19.21
N LEU A 149 28.31 -11.77 -19.79
CA LEU A 149 27.21 -12.37 -20.54
C LEU A 149 26.06 -12.77 -19.59
N CYS A 150 24.88 -12.24 -19.83
CA CYS A 150 23.67 -12.52 -19.05
C CYS A 150 23.04 -13.84 -19.51
N THR A 151 22.65 -14.69 -18.55
CA THR A 151 21.95 -15.96 -18.81
C THR A 151 20.50 -15.91 -18.33
N GLN A 152 19.67 -16.84 -18.80
CA GLN A 152 18.20 -16.85 -18.65
C GLN A 152 17.67 -16.86 -17.20
N GLN A 153 18.53 -16.94 -16.18
CA GLN A 153 18.15 -16.98 -14.76
C GLN A 153 18.18 -15.62 -14.05
N THR A 154 18.22 -14.51 -14.79
CA THR A 154 18.12 -13.18 -14.15
C THR A 154 16.65 -12.83 -13.91
N GLN A 155 16.34 -12.35 -12.70
CA GLN A 155 14.98 -12.09 -12.19
C GLN A 155 14.09 -11.22 -13.11
N GLN A 156 14.69 -10.32 -13.90
CA GLN A 156 13.98 -9.45 -14.86
C GLN A 156 13.57 -10.18 -16.15
N THR A 157 14.42 -11.06 -16.70
CA THR A 157 14.11 -11.87 -17.89
C THR A 157 13.06 -12.93 -17.62
N GLN A 158 12.99 -13.44 -16.39
CA GLN A 158 11.96 -14.40 -15.99
C GLN A 158 10.58 -13.75 -15.86
N LYS A 159 10.50 -12.54 -15.30
CA LYS A 159 9.27 -11.75 -15.20
C LYS A 159 8.67 -11.43 -16.59
N LEU A 160 9.50 -10.97 -17.52
CA LEU A 160 9.07 -10.67 -18.88
C LEU A 160 8.58 -11.94 -19.61
N ARG A 161 9.24 -13.08 -19.37
CA ARG A 161 8.82 -14.37 -19.94
C ARG A 161 7.47 -14.84 -19.39
N GLU A 162 7.28 -14.76 -18.08
CA GLU A 162 6.04 -15.15 -17.41
C GLU A 162 4.86 -14.27 -17.87
N GLU A 163 5.07 -12.95 -17.96
CA GLU A 163 4.05 -12.01 -18.47
C GLU A 163 3.71 -12.26 -19.95
N ILE A 164 4.69 -12.61 -20.80
CA ILE A 164 4.42 -12.94 -22.22
C ILE A 164 3.65 -14.27 -22.35
N ILE A 165 4.00 -15.29 -21.55
CA ILE A 165 3.27 -16.57 -21.55
C ILE A 165 1.82 -16.39 -21.08
N GLU A 166 1.60 -15.58 -20.05
CA GLU A 166 0.26 -15.24 -19.55
C GLU A 166 -0.57 -14.48 -20.60
N THR A 167 0.07 -13.62 -21.39
CA THR A 167 -0.58 -12.84 -22.46
C THR A 167 -0.92 -13.69 -23.69
N LEU A 168 -0.15 -14.76 -23.98
CA LEU A 168 -0.30 -15.58 -25.19
C LEU A 168 -1.37 -16.68 -25.10
N GLY A 169 -1.82 -17.08 -23.91
CA GLY A 169 -2.82 -18.14 -23.71
C GLY A 169 -2.32 -19.56 -24.07
N GLU A 170 -3.11 -20.59 -23.75
CA GLU A 170 -2.71 -22.02 -23.84
C GLU A 170 -2.52 -22.56 -25.26
N ASP A 171 -2.90 -21.82 -26.31
CA ASP A 171 -2.79 -22.27 -27.70
C ASP A 171 -1.32 -22.45 -28.17
N TYR A 172 -0.36 -21.86 -27.47
CA TYR A 172 1.07 -22.01 -27.73
C TYR A 172 1.73 -23.04 -26.80
N SER A 173 1.12 -24.20 -26.64
CA SER A 173 1.81 -25.35 -26.04
C SER A 173 2.74 -26.00 -27.07
N LEU A 174 4.03 -26.12 -26.70
CA LEU A 174 5.06 -26.97 -27.32
C LEU A 174 5.82 -26.44 -28.55
N SER A 175 6.52 -25.33 -28.40
CA SER A 175 7.85 -25.09 -29.02
C SER A 175 8.55 -23.97 -28.24
N THR A 176 9.87 -23.83 -28.35
CA THR A 176 10.62 -22.89 -27.49
C THR A 176 10.11 -21.45 -27.67
N PHE A 177 10.27 -20.56 -26.69
CA PHE A 177 9.88 -19.14 -26.79
C PHE A 177 10.41 -18.46 -28.08
N SER A 178 11.57 -18.91 -28.57
CA SER A 178 12.13 -18.50 -29.86
C SER A 178 11.28 -18.92 -31.05
N ASP A 179 10.66 -20.10 -31.03
CA ASP A 179 9.82 -20.62 -32.10
C ASP A 179 8.50 -19.83 -32.18
N VAL A 180 7.90 -19.48 -31.04
CA VAL A 180 6.72 -18.60 -30.96
C VAL A 180 7.01 -17.21 -31.53
N LEU A 181 8.15 -16.61 -31.15
CA LEU A 181 8.59 -15.33 -31.71
C LEU A 181 8.92 -15.40 -33.21
N ASN A 182 9.41 -16.54 -33.69
CA ASN A 182 9.73 -16.76 -35.10
C ASN A 182 8.48 -16.99 -35.97
N GLU A 183 7.39 -17.51 -35.40
CA GLU A 183 6.12 -17.75 -36.09
C GLU A 183 5.14 -16.58 -36.00
N MET A 184 5.25 -15.71 -34.98
CA MET A 184 4.39 -14.55 -34.81
C MET A 184 4.61 -13.48 -35.89
N ALA A 185 3.53 -12.93 -36.43
CA ALA A 185 3.60 -11.76 -37.28
C ALA A 185 4.11 -10.56 -36.47
N ARG A 186 4.90 -9.70 -37.11
CA ARG A 186 5.48 -8.50 -36.48
C ARG A 186 4.42 -7.63 -35.77
N SER A 187 3.24 -7.49 -36.36
CA SER A 187 2.12 -6.73 -35.79
C SER A 187 1.63 -7.29 -34.47
N ASP A 188 1.56 -8.62 -34.33
CA ASP A 188 1.12 -9.28 -33.10
C ASP A 188 2.14 -9.10 -31.98
N LEU A 189 3.44 -9.21 -32.31
CA LEU A 189 4.51 -8.94 -31.36
C LEU A 189 4.48 -7.49 -30.87
N GLU A 190 4.31 -6.53 -31.78
CA GLU A 190 4.23 -5.11 -31.43
C GLU A 190 2.99 -4.80 -30.59
N ILE A 191 1.86 -5.48 -30.83
CA ILE A 191 0.67 -5.37 -29.96
C ILE A 191 0.97 -5.87 -28.55
N ILE A 192 1.59 -7.05 -28.41
CA ILE A 192 1.96 -7.62 -27.11
C ILE A 192 2.94 -6.69 -26.38
N LEU A 193 3.96 -6.18 -27.07
CA LEU A 193 4.91 -5.22 -26.49
C LEU A 193 4.21 -3.92 -26.07
N GLY A 194 3.25 -3.42 -26.86
CA GLY A 194 2.44 -2.26 -26.51
C GLY A 194 1.56 -2.48 -25.27
N GLU A 195 1.03 -3.69 -25.09
CA GLU A 195 0.28 -4.08 -23.92
C GLU A 195 1.17 -4.21 -22.68
N LEU A 196 2.32 -4.85 -22.79
CA LEU A 196 3.30 -4.95 -21.72
C LEU A 196 3.78 -3.56 -21.29
N ALA A 197 4.11 -2.69 -22.26
CA ALA A 197 4.46 -1.29 -22.01
C ALA A 197 3.36 -0.56 -21.22
N ARG A 198 2.10 -0.74 -21.63
CA ARG A 198 0.93 -0.20 -20.91
C ARG A 198 0.83 -0.75 -19.48
N ASN A 199 1.06 -2.03 -19.27
CA ASN A 199 0.95 -2.71 -17.97
C ASN A 199 2.06 -2.29 -16.99
N ILE A 200 3.27 -2.01 -17.49
CA ILE A 200 4.37 -1.48 -16.68
C ILE A 200 4.30 0.05 -16.48
N GLY A 201 3.32 0.71 -17.10
CA GLY A 201 3.07 2.15 -16.98
C GLY A 201 3.83 3.02 -17.99
N ASP A 202 4.56 2.43 -18.94
CA ASP A 202 5.18 3.17 -20.05
C ASP A 202 4.15 3.40 -21.17
N LEU A 203 3.27 4.37 -20.93
CA LEU A 203 2.20 4.70 -21.86
C LEU A 203 2.71 5.30 -23.17
N LEU A 204 3.89 5.94 -23.17
CA LEU A 204 4.48 6.50 -24.39
C LEU A 204 4.94 5.39 -25.33
N ALA A 205 5.72 4.42 -24.82
CA ALA A 205 6.12 3.26 -25.60
C ALA A 205 4.88 2.48 -26.10
N SER A 206 3.86 2.34 -25.25
CA SER A 206 2.58 1.72 -25.65
C SER A 206 1.95 2.41 -26.86
N PHE A 207 1.84 3.75 -26.85
CA PHE A 207 1.35 4.50 -28.00
C PHE A 207 2.23 4.33 -29.24
N ASP A 208 3.55 4.34 -29.08
CA ASP A 208 4.48 4.19 -30.20
C ASP A 208 4.32 2.83 -30.89
N TYR A 209 4.17 1.76 -30.12
CA TYR A 209 3.88 0.43 -30.65
C TYR A 209 2.55 0.41 -31.42
N PHE A 210 1.44 0.80 -30.78
CA PHE A 210 0.12 0.72 -31.40
C PHE A 210 -0.03 1.64 -32.61
N ASN A 211 0.44 2.89 -32.55
CA ASN A 211 0.44 3.79 -33.70
C ASN A 211 1.38 3.32 -34.81
N GLY A 212 2.48 2.67 -34.45
CA GLY A 212 3.38 2.03 -35.40
C GLY A 212 2.68 0.94 -36.20
N VAL A 213 1.96 0.04 -35.52
CA VAL A 213 1.18 -1.01 -36.18
C VAL A 213 0.06 -0.39 -37.02
N LEU A 214 -0.67 0.59 -36.47
CA LEU A 214 -1.77 1.28 -37.16
C LEU A 214 -1.31 1.88 -38.50
N ALA A 215 -0.17 2.57 -38.51
CA ALA A 215 0.38 3.22 -39.70
C ALA A 215 0.76 2.24 -40.82
N ARG A 216 1.01 0.97 -40.49
CA ARG A 216 1.39 -0.09 -41.44
C ARG A 216 0.24 -1.00 -41.82
N THR A 217 -0.87 -0.93 -41.09
CA THR A 217 -2.01 -1.83 -41.27
C THR A 217 -2.76 -1.46 -42.54
N SER A 218 -3.17 -2.46 -43.33
CA SER A 218 -3.97 -2.24 -44.52
C SER A 218 -5.34 -1.67 -44.13
N PRO A 219 -5.89 -0.68 -44.86
CA PRO A 219 -7.24 -0.17 -44.61
C PRO A 219 -8.36 -1.23 -44.69
N THR A 220 -8.07 -2.40 -45.25
CA THR A 220 -9.00 -3.52 -45.39
C THR A 220 -8.81 -4.62 -44.35
N ASP A 221 -7.82 -4.50 -43.47
CA ASP A 221 -7.56 -5.46 -42.41
C ASP A 221 -8.37 -5.07 -41.16
N TYR A 222 -9.68 -5.23 -41.26
CA TYR A 222 -10.64 -4.74 -40.26
C TYR A 222 -10.44 -5.39 -38.89
N ILE A 223 -10.03 -6.65 -38.84
CA ILE A 223 -9.76 -7.37 -37.58
C ILE A 223 -8.60 -6.71 -36.84
N LEU A 224 -7.48 -6.47 -37.55
CA LEU A 224 -6.31 -5.85 -36.94
C LEU A 224 -6.58 -4.37 -36.58
N LEU A 225 -7.34 -3.65 -37.41
CA LEU A 225 -7.73 -2.26 -37.13
C LEU A 225 -8.62 -2.15 -35.89
N GLU A 226 -9.65 -2.99 -35.75
CA GLU A 226 -10.50 -3.05 -34.55
C GLU A 226 -9.64 -3.27 -33.30
N LYS A 227 -8.78 -4.29 -33.33
CA LYS A 227 -7.90 -4.64 -32.20
C LYS A 227 -6.96 -3.49 -31.81
N ILE A 228 -6.35 -2.80 -32.77
CA ILE A 228 -5.46 -1.67 -32.48
C ILE A 228 -6.23 -0.49 -31.87
N HIS A 229 -7.42 -0.18 -32.38
CA HIS A 229 -8.25 0.89 -31.83
C HIS A 229 -8.72 0.56 -30.39
N GLN A 230 -9.04 -0.69 -30.09
CA GLN A 230 -9.29 -1.12 -28.71
C GLN A 230 -8.06 -0.89 -27.81
N HIS A 231 -6.88 -1.33 -28.23
CA HIS A 231 -5.67 -1.16 -27.45
C HIS A 231 -5.30 0.32 -27.24
N LEU A 232 -5.48 1.17 -28.25
CA LEU A 232 -5.33 2.61 -28.10
C LEU A 232 -6.34 3.19 -27.10
N GLY A 233 -7.60 2.75 -27.16
CA GLY A 233 -8.62 3.10 -26.17
C GLY A 233 -8.21 2.72 -24.75
N HIS A 234 -7.65 1.53 -24.57
CA HIS A 234 -7.12 1.10 -23.28
C HIS A 234 -5.96 1.99 -22.79
N THR A 235 -5.03 2.35 -23.68
CA THR A 235 -3.88 3.20 -23.32
C THR A 235 -4.31 4.63 -22.97
N TRP A 236 -5.28 5.20 -23.70
CA TRP A 236 -5.86 6.50 -23.35
C TRP A 236 -6.60 6.49 -22.02
N HIS A 237 -7.34 5.41 -21.72
CA HIS A 237 -7.99 5.25 -20.42
C HIS A 237 -6.97 5.18 -19.27
N ASN A 238 -5.88 4.41 -19.44
CA ASN A 238 -4.79 4.36 -18.46
C ASN A 238 -4.07 5.70 -18.30
N LYS A 239 -4.03 6.54 -19.34
CA LYS A 239 -3.53 7.92 -19.27
C LYS A 239 -4.47 8.88 -18.53
N GLY A 240 -5.72 8.47 -18.30
CA GLY A 240 -6.77 9.26 -17.68
C GLY A 240 -7.60 10.11 -18.66
N ASP A 241 -7.35 9.99 -19.97
CA ASP A 241 -8.11 10.71 -21.00
C ASP A 241 -9.31 9.87 -21.44
N CYS A 242 -10.42 10.03 -20.70
CA CYS A 242 -11.63 9.26 -20.93
C CYS A 242 -12.32 9.62 -22.27
N GLU A 243 -12.17 10.86 -22.75
CA GLU A 243 -12.77 11.29 -24.01
C GLU A 243 -12.09 10.61 -25.20
N GLN A 244 -10.75 10.63 -25.23
CA GLN A 244 -10.00 9.93 -26.29
C GLN A 244 -10.18 8.41 -26.19
N ALA A 245 -10.26 7.85 -24.98
CA ALA A 245 -10.55 6.43 -24.81
C ALA A 245 -11.87 6.02 -25.46
N LEU A 246 -12.96 6.76 -25.17
CA LEU A 246 -14.28 6.51 -25.77
C LEU A 246 -14.25 6.70 -27.29
N ALA A 247 -13.53 7.70 -27.80
CA ALA A 247 -13.40 7.92 -29.23
C ALA A 247 -12.70 6.75 -29.95
N GLU A 248 -11.63 6.18 -29.37
CA GLU A 248 -10.94 5.03 -29.95
C GLU A 248 -11.79 3.74 -29.86
N TYR A 249 -12.48 3.50 -28.73
CA TYR A 249 -13.42 2.38 -28.66
C TYR A 249 -14.57 2.52 -29.66
N GLN A 250 -15.09 3.73 -29.87
CA GLN A 250 -16.14 3.95 -30.87
C GLN A 250 -15.65 3.61 -32.28
N LYS A 251 -14.40 3.95 -32.64
CA LYS A 251 -13.82 3.53 -33.93
C LYS A 251 -13.76 2.01 -34.04
N ALA A 252 -13.36 1.31 -32.98
CA ALA A 252 -13.36 -0.16 -32.96
C ALA A 252 -14.77 -0.73 -33.17
N LEU A 253 -15.78 -0.20 -32.46
CA LEU A 253 -17.18 -0.59 -32.64
C LEU A 253 -17.68 -0.33 -34.06
N ASP A 254 -17.39 0.85 -34.62
CA ASP A 254 -17.82 1.23 -35.97
C ASP A 254 -17.23 0.28 -37.03
N ILE A 255 -15.97 -0.13 -36.87
CA ILE A 255 -15.32 -1.13 -37.75
C ILE A 255 -16.02 -2.48 -37.61
N ALA A 256 -16.28 -2.92 -36.37
CA ALA A 256 -16.92 -4.19 -36.10
C ALA A 256 -18.33 -4.27 -36.70
N GLU A 257 -19.14 -3.22 -36.50
CA GLU A 257 -20.52 -3.12 -37.01
C GLU A 257 -20.60 -3.07 -38.55
N GLN A 258 -19.62 -2.41 -39.21
CA GLN A 258 -19.65 -2.24 -40.67
C GLN A 258 -19.04 -3.42 -41.44
N HIS A 259 -18.08 -4.12 -40.83
CA HIS A 259 -17.20 -5.03 -41.59
C HIS A 259 -17.00 -6.41 -40.96
N LEU A 260 -17.38 -6.60 -39.69
CA LEU A 260 -17.15 -7.84 -38.95
C LEU A 260 -18.47 -8.37 -38.35
N SER A 261 -18.37 -9.45 -37.57
CA SER A 261 -19.47 -9.95 -36.75
C SER A 261 -19.46 -9.24 -35.39
N THR A 262 -20.61 -8.76 -34.95
CA THR A 262 -20.79 -8.16 -33.62
C THR A 262 -20.93 -9.21 -32.50
N ASP A 263 -21.17 -10.48 -32.88
CA ASP A 263 -21.31 -11.59 -31.94
C ASP A 263 -19.94 -12.23 -31.65
N THR A 264 -18.97 -11.41 -31.25
CA THR A 264 -17.59 -11.83 -30.99
C THR A 264 -17.13 -11.42 -29.59
N VAL A 265 -16.20 -12.19 -29.02
CA VAL A 265 -15.56 -11.89 -27.73
C VAL A 265 -14.89 -10.50 -27.77
N THR A 266 -14.22 -10.19 -28.88
CA THR A 266 -13.59 -8.88 -29.11
C THR A 266 -14.59 -7.73 -29.04
N HIS A 267 -15.78 -7.90 -29.61
CA HIS A 267 -16.84 -6.89 -29.51
C HIS A 267 -17.36 -6.76 -28.07
N ALA A 268 -17.57 -7.88 -27.37
CA ALA A 268 -17.94 -7.87 -25.96
C ALA A 268 -16.90 -7.16 -25.08
N ASP A 269 -15.61 -7.42 -25.29
CA ASP A 269 -14.52 -6.77 -24.56
C ASP A 269 -14.58 -5.25 -24.73
N THR A 270 -14.80 -4.75 -25.95
CA THR A 270 -14.97 -3.31 -26.20
C THR A 270 -16.08 -2.71 -25.32
N GLN A 271 -17.24 -3.39 -25.24
CA GLN A 271 -18.36 -2.93 -24.41
C GLN A 271 -17.98 -2.93 -22.93
N ILE A 272 -17.25 -3.94 -22.43
CA ILE A 272 -16.75 -3.99 -21.05
C ILE A 272 -15.86 -2.77 -20.77
N TYR A 273 -14.91 -2.47 -21.66
CA TYR A 273 -14.00 -1.35 -21.45
C TYR A 273 -14.66 0.01 -21.55
N ILE A 274 -15.65 0.19 -22.44
CA ILE A 274 -16.50 1.39 -22.44
C ILE A 274 -17.24 1.52 -21.10
N GLY A 275 -17.83 0.43 -20.60
CA GLY A 275 -18.45 0.39 -19.27
C GLY A 275 -17.48 0.80 -18.16
N ARG A 276 -16.21 0.35 -18.25
CA ARG A 276 -15.16 0.74 -17.31
C ARG A 276 -14.81 2.22 -17.37
N VAL A 277 -14.79 2.83 -18.57
CA VAL A 277 -14.61 4.28 -18.71
C VAL A 277 -15.78 5.04 -18.07
N HIS A 278 -17.02 4.61 -18.33
CA HIS A 278 -18.20 5.21 -17.70
C HIS A 278 -18.18 5.08 -16.18
N ARG A 279 -17.71 3.96 -15.64
CA ARG A 279 -17.49 3.78 -14.19
C ARG A 279 -16.46 4.78 -13.64
N THR A 280 -15.34 4.99 -14.34
CA THR A 280 -14.35 6.02 -13.98
C THR A 280 -14.95 7.43 -13.99
N LEU A 281 -15.83 7.73 -14.94
CA LEU A 281 -16.58 8.98 -15.03
C LEU A 281 -17.75 9.08 -14.03
N THR A 282 -17.96 8.08 -13.17
CA THR A 282 -19.08 7.97 -12.21
C THR A 282 -20.48 7.87 -12.85
N HIS A 283 -20.54 7.58 -14.16
CA HIS A 283 -21.75 7.27 -14.92
C HIS A 283 -22.16 5.81 -14.70
N TYR A 284 -22.59 5.50 -13.48
CA TYR A 284 -22.76 4.11 -13.03
C TYR A 284 -23.86 3.36 -13.78
N GLN A 285 -24.97 4.01 -14.15
CA GLN A 285 -26.06 3.34 -14.87
C GLN A 285 -25.62 2.97 -16.28
N GLU A 286 -24.95 3.89 -16.97
CA GLU A 286 -24.40 3.65 -18.30
C GLU A 286 -23.38 2.51 -18.26
N ALA A 287 -22.53 2.47 -17.23
CA ALA A 287 -21.60 1.37 -17.03
C ALA A 287 -22.32 0.02 -16.88
N ILE A 288 -23.41 -0.05 -16.09
CA ILE A 288 -24.25 -1.26 -15.98
C ILE A 288 -24.76 -1.67 -17.36
N ASP A 289 -25.33 -0.73 -18.11
CA ASP A 289 -25.93 -1.01 -19.42
C ASP A 289 -24.88 -1.59 -20.40
N PHE A 290 -23.66 -1.06 -20.39
CA PHE A 290 -22.55 -1.57 -21.20
C PHE A 290 -22.07 -2.96 -20.79
N TYR A 291 -21.95 -3.23 -19.49
CA TYR A 291 -21.60 -4.57 -19.01
C TYR A 291 -22.69 -5.60 -19.31
N MET A 292 -23.97 -5.22 -19.23
CA MET A 292 -25.08 -6.11 -19.60
C MET A 292 -25.10 -6.39 -21.11
N LYS A 293 -24.81 -5.40 -21.96
CA LYS A 293 -24.62 -5.62 -23.39
C LYS A 293 -23.48 -6.60 -23.67
N ALA A 294 -22.34 -6.47 -22.99
CA ALA A 294 -21.24 -7.40 -23.13
C ALA A 294 -21.64 -8.84 -22.78
N ILE A 295 -22.39 -9.03 -21.68
CA ILE A 295 -22.94 -10.34 -21.29
C ILE A 295 -23.87 -10.90 -22.38
N ASP A 296 -24.75 -10.07 -22.96
CA ASP A 296 -25.66 -10.52 -24.00
C ASP A 296 -24.93 -10.92 -25.30
N ILE A 297 -23.83 -10.23 -25.65
CA ILE A 297 -22.95 -10.62 -26.76
C ILE A 297 -22.25 -11.95 -26.43
N LEU A 298 -21.70 -12.09 -25.22
CA LEU A 298 -21.01 -13.31 -24.80
C LEU A 298 -21.92 -14.54 -24.84
N LYS A 299 -23.22 -14.40 -24.54
CA LYS A 299 -24.20 -15.50 -24.66
C LYS A 299 -24.37 -16.01 -26.09
N LEU A 300 -24.14 -15.14 -27.08
CA LEU A 300 -24.21 -15.49 -28.49
C LEU A 300 -22.89 -16.07 -29.00
N SER A 301 -21.75 -15.69 -28.41
CA SER A 301 -20.42 -16.07 -28.89
C SER A 301 -19.80 -17.29 -28.19
N VAL A 302 -20.07 -17.49 -26.89
CA VAL A 302 -19.43 -18.52 -26.06
C VAL A 302 -20.42 -19.14 -25.06
N SER A 303 -20.06 -20.29 -24.47
CA SER A 303 -20.88 -20.91 -23.42
C SER A 303 -20.86 -20.11 -22.10
N GLU A 304 -21.93 -20.19 -21.29
CA GLU A 304 -22.04 -19.43 -20.03
C GLU A 304 -20.95 -19.76 -18.99
N ASP A 305 -20.33 -20.93 -19.08
CA ASP A 305 -19.21 -21.31 -18.20
C ASP A 305 -17.86 -20.73 -18.68
N SER A 306 -17.78 -20.04 -19.82
CA SER A 306 -16.51 -19.65 -20.43
C SER A 306 -15.75 -18.58 -19.65
N SER A 307 -14.40 -18.57 -19.73
CA SER A 307 -13.53 -17.68 -18.96
C SER A 307 -13.70 -16.19 -19.31
N GLU A 308 -14.25 -15.86 -20.48
CA GLU A 308 -14.56 -14.51 -20.94
C GLU A 308 -15.56 -13.80 -20.02
N TYR A 309 -16.41 -14.55 -19.31
CA TYR A 309 -17.35 -13.99 -18.34
C TYR A 309 -16.69 -13.48 -17.05
N ILE A 310 -15.48 -13.94 -16.72
CA ILE A 310 -14.81 -13.61 -15.45
C ILE A 310 -14.63 -12.09 -15.34
N PHE A 311 -14.16 -11.45 -16.41
CA PHE A 311 -13.82 -10.03 -16.38
C PHE A 311 -15.07 -9.14 -16.25
N VAL A 312 -16.16 -9.44 -16.98
CA VAL A 312 -17.40 -8.65 -16.88
C VAL A 312 -18.07 -8.80 -15.52
N TYR A 313 -18.10 -10.01 -14.94
CA TYR A 313 -18.64 -10.19 -13.59
C TYR A 313 -17.75 -9.57 -12.52
N TYR A 314 -16.43 -9.59 -12.70
CA TYR A 314 -15.51 -8.86 -11.82
C TYR A 314 -15.80 -7.34 -11.85
N GLU A 315 -15.92 -6.74 -13.03
CA GLU A 315 -16.20 -5.31 -13.18
C GLU A 315 -17.59 -4.93 -12.66
N LEU A 316 -18.62 -5.75 -12.88
CA LEU A 316 -19.94 -5.58 -12.26
C LEU A 316 -19.84 -5.62 -10.73
N GLY A 317 -19.08 -6.57 -10.17
CA GLY A 317 -18.85 -6.65 -8.73
C GLY A 317 -18.23 -5.36 -8.17
N VAL A 318 -17.24 -4.80 -8.87
CA VAL A 318 -16.61 -3.51 -8.50
C VAL A 318 -17.60 -2.35 -8.63
N LEU A 319 -18.39 -2.32 -9.70
CA LEU A 319 -19.41 -1.29 -9.92
C LEU A 319 -20.48 -1.29 -8.82
N TYR A 320 -20.94 -2.48 -8.42
CA TYR A 320 -21.94 -2.61 -7.36
C TYR A 320 -21.42 -2.16 -5.97
N LEU A 321 -20.10 -2.27 -5.73
CA LEU A 321 -19.48 -1.65 -4.54
C LEU A 321 -19.58 -0.11 -4.58
N HIS A 322 -19.45 0.51 -5.75
CA HIS A 322 -19.53 1.97 -5.91
C HIS A 322 -20.96 2.51 -5.71
N VAL A 323 -21.98 1.76 -6.14
CA VAL A 323 -23.40 2.12 -5.86
C VAL A 323 -23.89 1.63 -4.50
N HIS A 324 -22.97 1.13 -3.66
CA HIS A 324 -23.22 0.63 -2.30
C HIS A 324 -24.15 -0.58 -2.19
N ASP A 325 -24.39 -1.31 -3.29
CA ASP A 325 -25.10 -2.60 -3.25
C ASP A 325 -24.09 -3.74 -3.06
N LYS A 326 -23.79 -3.99 -1.79
CA LYS A 326 -22.86 -5.06 -1.38
C LYS A 326 -23.42 -6.46 -1.67
N GLY A 327 -24.74 -6.60 -1.80
CA GLY A 327 -25.40 -7.87 -2.06
C GLY A 327 -25.13 -8.34 -3.49
N GLU A 328 -25.40 -7.46 -4.45
CA GLU A 328 -25.11 -7.73 -5.87
C GLU A 328 -23.60 -7.80 -6.13
N ALA A 329 -22.80 -6.94 -5.49
CA ALA A 329 -21.34 -7.03 -5.60
C ALA A 329 -20.81 -8.41 -5.21
N LEU A 330 -21.29 -8.96 -4.07
CA LEU A 330 -20.89 -10.28 -3.60
C LEU A 330 -21.33 -11.39 -4.56
N ARG A 331 -22.53 -11.30 -5.14
CA ARG A 331 -23.04 -12.28 -6.12
C ARG A 331 -22.14 -12.33 -7.34
N HIS A 332 -21.82 -11.18 -7.93
CA HIS A 332 -20.98 -11.12 -9.13
C HIS A 332 -19.55 -11.57 -8.86
N PHE A 333 -18.95 -11.20 -7.71
CA PHE A 333 -17.60 -11.69 -7.38
C PHE A 333 -17.57 -13.20 -7.10
N ILE A 334 -18.60 -13.77 -6.46
CA ILE A 334 -18.68 -15.24 -6.28
C ILE A 334 -18.82 -15.93 -7.63
N HIS A 335 -19.67 -15.41 -8.51
CA HIS A 335 -19.86 -16.01 -9.83
C HIS A 335 -18.58 -15.96 -10.67
N ALA A 336 -17.87 -14.81 -10.67
CA ALA A 336 -16.56 -14.70 -11.30
C ALA A 336 -15.53 -15.67 -10.69
N LEU A 337 -15.55 -15.88 -9.37
CA LEU A 337 -14.67 -16.83 -8.69
C LEU A 337 -14.97 -18.28 -9.05
N ASP A 338 -16.24 -18.65 -9.18
CA ASP A 338 -16.64 -20.02 -9.56
C ASP A 338 -16.19 -20.35 -10.99
N ILE A 339 -16.34 -19.39 -11.92
CA ILE A 339 -15.81 -19.53 -13.29
C ILE A 339 -14.27 -19.58 -13.30
N GLN A 340 -13.63 -18.68 -12.54
CA GLN A 340 -12.17 -18.66 -12.41
C GLN A 340 -11.59 -19.99 -11.90
N LEU A 341 -12.22 -20.60 -10.90
CA LEU A 341 -11.76 -21.87 -10.30
C LEU A 341 -12.08 -23.10 -11.15
N SER A 342 -13.02 -23.01 -12.09
CA SER A 342 -13.30 -24.10 -13.03
C SER A 342 -12.36 -24.11 -14.24
N HIS A 343 -11.82 -22.95 -14.62
CA HIS A 343 -10.98 -22.79 -15.82
C HIS A 343 -9.49 -22.67 -15.52
N TYR A 344 -9.13 -22.08 -14.38
CA TYR A 344 -7.74 -21.78 -14.06
C TYR A 344 -7.30 -22.45 -12.77
N PRO A 345 -5.98 -22.71 -12.62
CA PRO A 345 -5.41 -23.15 -11.36
C PRO A 345 -5.81 -22.21 -10.20
N PRO A 346 -6.04 -22.74 -8.99
CA PRO A 346 -6.45 -21.92 -7.85
C PRO A 346 -5.47 -20.79 -7.47
N ASN A 347 -4.22 -20.84 -7.93
CA ASN A 347 -3.20 -19.82 -7.69
C ASN A 347 -3.10 -18.72 -8.76
N HIS A 348 -4.06 -18.65 -9.68
CA HIS A 348 -4.12 -17.58 -10.67
C HIS A 348 -4.21 -16.18 -10.02
N PRO A 349 -3.52 -15.13 -10.54
CA PRO A 349 -3.56 -13.78 -9.97
C PRO A 349 -4.97 -13.20 -9.79
N THR A 350 -5.87 -13.43 -10.76
CA THR A 350 -7.28 -13.01 -10.67
C THR A 350 -8.02 -13.62 -9.48
N THR A 351 -7.73 -14.89 -9.14
CA THR A 351 -8.31 -15.58 -7.97
C THR A 351 -7.96 -14.87 -6.67
N LEU A 352 -6.73 -14.36 -6.54
CA LEU A 352 -6.31 -13.57 -5.39
C LEU A 352 -7.16 -12.30 -5.25
N GLN A 353 -7.35 -11.56 -6.34
CA GLN A 353 -8.09 -10.30 -6.32
C GLN A 353 -9.58 -10.53 -5.99
N LEU A 354 -10.18 -11.58 -6.52
CA LEU A 354 -11.54 -11.99 -6.20
C LEU A 354 -11.70 -12.33 -4.72
N HIS A 355 -10.81 -13.15 -4.16
CA HIS A 355 -10.81 -13.45 -2.73
C HIS A 355 -10.68 -12.19 -1.87
N ARG A 356 -9.81 -11.25 -2.24
CA ARG A 356 -9.68 -9.98 -1.53
C ARG A 356 -10.96 -9.16 -1.59
N ASN A 357 -11.54 -8.94 -2.77
CA ASN A 357 -12.77 -8.17 -2.91
C ASN A 357 -13.92 -8.79 -2.11
N ILE A 358 -14.12 -10.11 -2.21
CA ILE A 358 -15.11 -10.85 -1.42
C ILE A 358 -14.88 -10.66 0.09
N SER A 359 -13.62 -10.69 0.54
CA SER A 359 -13.29 -10.50 1.96
C SER A 359 -13.65 -9.13 2.51
N THR A 360 -13.68 -8.09 1.66
CA THR A 360 -14.06 -6.73 2.09
C THR A 360 -15.56 -6.61 2.38
N ILE A 361 -16.40 -7.46 1.78
CA ILE A 361 -17.86 -7.41 1.88
C ILE A 361 -18.37 -8.21 3.09
N TYR A 362 -17.76 -9.35 3.37
CA TYR A 362 -18.21 -10.25 4.45
C TYR A 362 -18.38 -9.61 5.86
N PRO A 363 -17.55 -8.64 6.30
CA PRO A 363 -17.72 -7.96 7.58
C PRO A 363 -19.06 -7.22 7.70
N ASP A 364 -19.55 -6.64 6.62
CA ASP A 364 -20.79 -5.85 6.62
C ASP A 364 -22.03 -6.72 6.84
N ILE A 365 -21.94 -7.99 6.47
CA ILE A 365 -22.97 -9.01 6.73
C ILE A 365 -22.64 -9.88 7.96
N GLY A 366 -21.69 -9.44 8.81
CA GLY A 366 -21.31 -10.10 10.07
C GLY A 366 -20.53 -11.41 9.93
N LYS A 367 -20.06 -11.75 8.73
CA LYS A 367 -19.36 -13.02 8.42
C LYS A 367 -17.83 -12.89 8.49
N TYR A 368 -17.29 -12.36 9.58
CA TYR A 368 -15.84 -12.18 9.77
C TYR A 368 -14.98 -13.44 9.54
N PRO A 369 -15.37 -14.66 9.99
CA PRO A 369 -14.60 -15.86 9.70
C PRO A 369 -14.51 -16.19 8.21
N ALA A 370 -15.54 -15.84 7.41
CA ALA A 370 -15.50 -16.02 5.97
C ALA A 370 -14.56 -15.00 5.30
N ALA A 371 -14.54 -13.76 5.78
CA ALA A 371 -13.58 -12.75 5.33
C ALA A 371 -12.13 -13.21 5.54
N ILE A 372 -11.81 -13.68 6.75
CA ILE A 372 -10.47 -14.15 7.12
C ILE A 372 -10.07 -15.36 6.25
N ARG A 373 -10.95 -16.34 6.02
CA ARG A 373 -10.66 -17.48 5.13
C ARG A 373 -10.32 -17.04 3.71
N ASN A 374 -11.01 -16.05 3.17
CA ASN A 374 -10.71 -15.53 1.83
C ASN A 374 -9.37 -14.79 1.81
N LEU A 375 -9.06 -14.00 2.84
CA LEU A 375 -7.74 -13.37 2.98
C LEU A 375 -6.60 -14.40 3.13
N SER A 376 -6.83 -15.51 3.85
CA SER A 376 -5.86 -16.61 3.95
C SER A 376 -5.60 -17.26 2.59
N ARG A 377 -6.64 -17.52 1.79
CA ARG A 377 -6.48 -18.03 0.42
C ARG A 377 -5.71 -17.04 -0.46
N ALA A 378 -6.06 -15.75 -0.41
CA ALA A 378 -5.31 -14.72 -1.14
C ALA A 378 -3.82 -14.68 -0.72
N LEU A 379 -3.54 -14.84 0.57
CA LEU A 379 -2.17 -14.88 1.10
C LEU A 379 -1.40 -16.11 0.63
N GLU A 380 -2.03 -17.29 0.63
CA GLU A 380 -1.45 -18.53 0.10
C GLU A 380 -1.05 -18.37 -1.37
N ILE A 381 -1.93 -17.81 -2.19
CA ILE A 381 -1.66 -17.53 -3.61
C ILE A 381 -0.44 -16.61 -3.75
N GLU A 382 -0.39 -15.52 -2.99
CA GLU A 382 0.73 -14.57 -3.06
C GLU A 382 2.07 -15.20 -2.64
N PHE A 383 2.05 -16.15 -1.70
CA PHE A 383 3.26 -16.88 -1.31
C PHE A 383 3.77 -17.86 -2.38
N THR A 384 2.91 -18.30 -3.30
CA THR A 384 3.30 -19.14 -4.44
C THR A 384 3.94 -18.36 -5.58
N LYS A 385 3.73 -17.03 -5.66
CA LYS A 385 4.29 -16.18 -6.71
C LYS A 385 5.79 -15.94 -6.51
N VAL A 386 6.53 -15.87 -7.62
CA VAL A 386 7.95 -15.50 -7.65
C VAL A 386 8.16 -14.48 -8.77
N PRO A 387 8.58 -13.23 -8.47
CA PRO A 387 8.81 -12.67 -7.14
C PRO A 387 7.50 -12.41 -6.39
N ARG A 388 7.59 -12.44 -5.06
CA ARG A 388 6.46 -12.11 -4.18
C ARG A 388 6.19 -10.61 -4.21
N ASP A 389 4.92 -10.23 -4.28
CA ASP A 389 4.50 -8.85 -4.00
C ASP A 389 4.33 -8.65 -2.49
N TYR A 390 5.41 -8.19 -1.86
CA TYR A 390 5.42 -7.89 -0.43
C TYR A 390 4.41 -6.80 -0.03
N GLN A 391 4.07 -5.86 -0.92
CA GLN A 391 3.07 -4.83 -0.61
C GLN A 391 1.68 -5.47 -0.49
N THR A 392 1.33 -6.38 -1.40
CA THR A 392 0.09 -7.14 -1.34
C THR A 392 0.03 -8.02 -0.09
N ILE A 393 1.12 -8.71 0.27
CA ILE A 393 1.21 -9.51 1.52
C ILE A 393 0.93 -8.62 2.75
N ILE A 394 1.56 -7.45 2.83
CA ILE A 394 1.36 -6.50 3.94
C ILE A 394 -0.08 -6.01 3.99
N ALA A 395 -0.67 -5.68 2.83
CA ALA A 395 -2.06 -5.24 2.75
C ALA A 395 -3.02 -6.33 3.27
N ILE A 396 -2.79 -7.59 2.90
CA ILE A 396 -3.58 -8.73 3.39
C ILE A 396 -3.44 -8.91 4.92
N TYR A 397 -2.24 -8.77 5.48
CA TYR A 397 -2.07 -8.80 6.94
C TYR A 397 -2.78 -7.65 7.65
N ILE A 398 -2.74 -6.43 7.11
CA ILE A 398 -3.46 -5.28 7.64
C ILE A 398 -4.97 -5.55 7.63
N ASP A 399 -5.51 -6.05 6.52
CA ASP A 399 -6.94 -6.30 6.38
C ASP A 399 -7.39 -7.45 7.27
N THR A 400 -6.59 -8.50 7.42
CA THR A 400 -6.85 -9.61 8.36
C THR A 400 -6.82 -9.11 9.82
N ALA A 401 -5.86 -8.23 10.15
CA ALA A 401 -5.80 -7.61 11.47
C ALA A 401 -7.08 -6.81 11.77
N LYS A 402 -7.58 -6.01 10.82
CA LYS A 402 -8.84 -5.27 10.97
C LYS A 402 -10.02 -6.19 11.24
N MET A 403 -10.13 -7.32 10.54
CA MET A 403 -11.22 -8.29 10.77
C MET A 403 -11.19 -8.90 12.17
N ASN A 404 -10.00 -9.04 12.75
CA ASN A 404 -9.81 -9.61 14.07
C ASN A 404 -9.94 -8.58 15.23
N ILE A 405 -9.99 -7.26 14.98
CA ILE A 405 -9.99 -6.24 16.04
C ILE A 405 -11.03 -6.53 17.14
N LYS A 406 -12.27 -6.81 16.74
CA LYS A 406 -13.40 -7.02 17.68
C LYS A 406 -13.45 -8.43 18.27
N HIS A 407 -12.94 -9.43 17.56
CA HIS A 407 -13.10 -10.84 17.92
C HIS A 407 -11.88 -11.40 18.65
N ASP A 408 -10.68 -11.10 18.15
CA ASP A 408 -9.41 -11.54 18.71
C ASP A 408 -8.34 -10.45 18.52
N PRO A 409 -8.31 -9.45 19.43
CA PRO A 409 -7.35 -8.36 19.34
C PRO A 409 -5.90 -8.81 19.55
N GLU A 410 -5.64 -9.99 20.11
CA GLU A 410 -4.28 -10.52 20.23
C GLU A 410 -3.80 -11.06 18.88
N GLN A 411 -4.63 -11.80 18.16
CA GLN A 411 -4.32 -12.22 16.79
C GLN A 411 -4.16 -11.04 15.84
N ALA A 412 -4.99 -10.00 16.00
CA ALA A 412 -4.83 -8.77 15.23
C ALA A 412 -3.45 -8.12 15.43
N LEU A 413 -2.88 -8.17 16.64
CA LEU A 413 -1.53 -7.66 16.93
C LEU A 413 -0.43 -8.54 16.31
N ILE A 414 -0.64 -9.86 16.22
CA ILE A 414 0.28 -10.78 15.56
C ILE A 414 0.38 -10.45 14.07
N HIS A 415 -0.74 -10.28 13.37
CA HIS A 415 -0.75 -9.88 11.97
C HIS A 415 -0.10 -8.52 11.73
N CYS A 416 -0.33 -7.54 12.62
CA CYS A 416 0.38 -6.26 12.57
C CYS A 416 1.90 -6.42 12.75
N SER A 417 2.34 -7.39 13.55
CA SER A 417 3.76 -7.66 13.76
C SER A 417 4.40 -8.31 12.54
N GLN A 418 3.71 -9.28 11.92
CA GLN A 418 4.11 -9.89 10.64
C GLN A 418 4.24 -8.84 9.54
N ALA A 419 3.28 -7.93 9.42
CA ALA A 419 3.36 -6.81 8.48
C ALA A 419 4.57 -5.90 8.75
N LEU A 420 4.83 -5.53 10.02
CA LEU A 420 5.97 -4.69 10.38
C LEU A 420 7.32 -5.36 10.15
N GLU A 421 7.41 -6.68 10.32
CA GLU A 421 8.63 -7.44 10.05
C GLU A 421 9.03 -7.34 8.57
N ILE A 422 8.06 -7.57 7.67
CA ILE A 422 8.28 -7.43 6.22
C ILE A 422 8.66 -5.99 5.87
N ILE A 423 7.93 -5.00 6.41
CA ILE A 423 8.19 -3.58 6.18
C ILE A 423 9.61 -3.19 6.63
N ASN A 424 10.07 -3.68 7.79
CA ASN A 424 11.40 -3.32 8.31
C ASN A 424 12.56 -3.96 7.52
N ASN A 425 12.33 -5.12 6.92
CA ASN A 425 13.38 -5.88 6.23
C ASN A 425 13.49 -5.53 4.75
N ILE A 426 12.39 -5.13 4.10
CA ILE A 426 12.30 -5.05 2.64
C ILE A 426 11.97 -3.64 2.15
N LEU A 427 11.05 -2.94 2.82
CA LEU A 427 10.52 -1.68 2.30
C LEU A 427 11.26 -0.46 2.88
N PRO A 428 11.34 0.64 2.13
CA PRO A 428 11.86 1.90 2.63
C PRO A 428 11.17 2.36 3.93
N ASN A 429 11.91 3.10 4.76
CA ASN A 429 11.43 3.55 6.06
C ASN A 429 10.23 4.53 5.98
N ASP A 430 10.12 5.23 4.87
CA ASP A 430 9.11 6.22 4.52
C ASP A 430 7.83 5.64 3.90
N HIS A 431 7.76 4.34 3.59
CA HIS A 431 6.59 3.75 2.93
C HIS A 431 5.25 3.91 3.69
N ASN A 432 4.21 4.35 2.99
CA ASN A 432 2.85 4.59 3.51
C ASN A 432 2.21 3.41 4.30
N LEU A 433 2.49 2.15 3.93
CA LEU A 433 1.95 0.95 4.55
C LEU A 433 2.34 0.87 6.03
N ARG A 434 3.51 1.40 6.40
CA ARG A 434 3.94 1.51 7.79
C ARG A 434 2.96 2.34 8.62
N GLY A 435 2.45 3.43 8.05
CA GLY A 435 1.44 4.29 8.65
C GLY A 435 0.13 3.55 8.86
N ARG A 436 -0.31 2.79 7.84
CA ARG A 436 -1.53 1.95 7.90
C ARG A 436 -1.42 0.87 8.97
N VAL A 437 -0.27 0.23 9.15
CA VAL A 437 -0.07 -0.74 10.24
C VAL A 437 -0.12 -0.06 11.60
N TYR A 438 0.54 1.08 11.78
CA TYR A 438 0.45 1.83 13.04
C TYR A 438 -0.97 2.30 13.34
N ARG A 439 -1.72 2.79 12.35
CA ARG A 439 -3.14 3.13 12.51
C ARG A 439 -3.95 1.94 13.00
N THR A 440 -3.77 0.77 12.35
CA THR A 440 -4.45 -0.47 12.71
C THR A 440 -4.10 -0.92 14.14
N ARG A 441 -2.82 -0.84 14.55
CA ARG A 441 -2.42 -1.07 15.94
C ARG A 441 -3.07 -0.11 16.92
N GLY A 442 -3.18 1.16 16.54
CA GLY A 442 -3.91 2.18 17.30
C GLY A 442 -5.36 1.75 17.55
N LEU A 443 -6.07 1.33 16.50
CA LEU A 443 -7.44 0.83 16.57
C LEU A 443 -7.58 -0.41 17.46
N ILE A 444 -6.65 -1.36 17.39
CA ILE A 444 -6.66 -2.54 18.28
C ILE A 444 -6.55 -2.12 19.75
N TYR A 445 -5.64 -1.20 20.08
CA TYR A 445 -5.51 -0.72 21.45
C TYR A 445 -6.71 0.12 21.91
N THR A 446 -7.37 0.83 20.98
CA THR A 446 -8.66 1.49 21.23
C THR A 446 -9.73 0.47 21.61
N GLU A 447 -9.91 -0.59 20.82
CA GLU A 447 -10.90 -1.63 21.14
C GLU A 447 -10.64 -2.29 22.50
N LYS A 448 -9.36 -2.64 22.78
CA LYS A 448 -8.96 -3.18 24.10
C LYS A 448 -9.24 -2.18 25.23
N TYR A 449 -9.11 -0.87 24.97
CA TYR A 449 -9.42 0.19 25.93
C TYR A 449 -10.94 0.33 26.15
N SER A 450 -11.76 0.28 25.11
CA SER A 450 -13.21 0.31 25.20
C SER A 450 -13.75 -0.90 25.99
N HIS A 451 -13.28 -2.11 25.68
CA HIS A 451 -13.62 -3.33 26.44
C HIS A 451 -13.18 -3.23 27.90
N TYR A 452 -12.02 -2.61 28.17
CA TYR A 452 -11.58 -2.32 29.53
C TYR A 452 -12.56 -1.39 30.28
N LEU A 453 -13.03 -0.32 29.63
CA LEU A 453 -13.99 0.61 30.22
C LEU A 453 -15.31 -0.11 30.55
N ASP A 454 -15.78 -0.99 29.67
CA ASP A 454 -17.01 -1.75 29.88
C ASP A 454 -16.90 -2.78 31.00
N MET A 455 -15.80 -3.53 31.06
CA MET A 455 -15.54 -4.44 32.17
C MET A 455 -15.51 -3.69 33.52
N LYS A 456 -14.92 -2.49 33.55
CA LYS A 456 -14.90 -1.65 34.75
C LYS A 456 -16.30 -1.18 35.15
N ARG A 457 -17.17 -0.85 34.18
CA ARG A 457 -18.58 -0.49 34.43
C ARG A 457 -19.33 -1.66 35.06
N LEU A 458 -19.22 -2.86 34.48
CA LEU A 458 -19.87 -4.07 34.97
C LEU A 458 -19.41 -4.41 36.40
N LYS A 459 -18.10 -4.29 36.67
CA LYS A 459 -17.56 -4.54 38.00
C LYS A 459 -18.11 -3.58 39.06
N VAL A 460 -18.14 -2.27 38.79
CA VAL A 460 -18.73 -1.28 39.71
C VAL A 460 -20.22 -1.56 39.95
N HIS A 461 -20.96 -1.96 38.91
CA HIS A 461 -22.38 -2.32 39.04
C HIS A 461 -22.58 -3.56 39.91
N ILE A 462 -21.78 -4.62 39.70
CA ILE A 462 -21.82 -5.85 40.52
C ILE A 462 -21.41 -5.56 41.97
N THR A 463 -20.40 -4.72 42.20
CA THR A 463 -19.97 -4.32 43.55
C THR A 463 -21.06 -3.51 44.28
N ARG A 464 -21.79 -2.64 43.57
CA ARG A 464 -22.96 -1.92 44.11
C ARG A 464 -24.14 -2.85 44.43
N LEU A 465 -24.31 -3.94 43.67
CA LEU A 465 -25.37 -4.94 43.90
C LEU A 465 -25.05 -5.92 45.03
N LYS A 466 -23.78 -6.17 45.37
CA LYS A 466 -23.37 -7.20 46.35
C LYS A 466 -23.05 -6.70 47.78
N PHE A 467 -23.06 -5.38 48.03
CA PHE A 467 -22.79 -4.73 49.33
C PHE A 467 -21.43 -5.02 50.00
N ASN A 468 -20.97 -4.03 50.79
CA ASN A 468 -19.88 -4.04 51.79
C ASN A 468 -19.01 -5.30 51.87
N ASN A 469 -17.84 -5.34 51.21
CA ASN A 469 -16.63 -5.90 51.83
C ASN A 469 -15.30 -5.58 51.12
N SER A 470 -14.43 -4.97 51.95
CA SER A 470 -12.99 -5.10 52.19
C SER A 470 -11.93 -5.17 51.05
N GLU A 471 -10.91 -4.32 51.24
CA GLU A 471 -9.47 -4.29 50.89
C GLU A 471 -8.90 -5.15 49.75
N LYS A 472 -9.38 -6.36 49.43
CA LYS A 472 -8.89 -7.11 48.25
C LYS A 472 -9.35 -6.53 46.91
N ASN A 473 -10.36 -5.66 46.94
CA ASN A 473 -10.93 -5.04 45.74
C ASN A 473 -10.17 -3.80 45.25
N THR A 474 -9.32 -3.19 46.09
CA THR A 474 -8.57 -1.97 45.76
C THR A 474 -7.38 -2.25 44.86
N ASP A 475 -6.57 -3.27 45.17
CA ASP A 475 -5.40 -3.64 44.37
C ASP A 475 -5.78 -4.04 42.94
N VAL A 476 -6.87 -4.80 42.80
CA VAL A 476 -7.39 -5.17 41.48
C VAL A 476 -7.94 -3.96 40.73
N ALA A 477 -8.52 -2.98 41.42
CA ALA A 477 -9.01 -1.74 40.80
C ALA A 477 -7.85 -0.81 40.36
N VAL A 478 -6.76 -0.76 41.13
CA VAL A 478 -5.54 0.00 40.81
C VAL A 478 -4.81 -0.63 39.63
N ASP A 479 -4.63 -1.94 39.62
CA ASP A 479 -4.00 -2.68 38.51
C ASP A 479 -4.80 -2.52 37.22
N GLN A 480 -6.13 -2.66 37.30
CA GLN A 480 -7.03 -2.37 36.20
C GLN A 480 -6.89 -0.91 35.73
N ALA A 481 -6.82 0.09 36.62
CA ALA A 481 -6.63 1.49 36.24
C ALA A 481 -5.31 1.74 35.50
N ARG A 482 -4.21 1.12 35.94
CA ARG A 482 -2.91 1.17 35.27
C ARG A 482 -2.98 0.57 33.86
N ARG A 483 -3.66 -0.58 33.72
CA ARG A 483 -3.87 -1.24 32.41
C ARG A 483 -4.63 -0.34 31.43
N GLY A 484 -5.71 0.30 31.88
CA GLY A 484 -6.47 1.25 31.05
C GLY A 484 -5.63 2.44 30.58
N GLN A 485 -4.84 3.04 31.47
CA GLN A 485 -3.91 4.13 31.10
C GLN A 485 -2.83 3.68 30.11
N GLN A 486 -2.30 2.47 30.30
CA GLN A 486 -1.31 1.90 29.40
C GLN A 486 -1.88 1.68 27.99
N LEU A 487 -3.09 1.10 27.88
CA LEU A 487 -3.77 0.90 26.60
C LEU A 487 -4.02 2.23 25.89
N PHE A 488 -4.51 3.25 26.60
CA PHE A 488 -4.71 4.59 26.05
C PHE A 488 -3.40 5.19 25.51
N ARG A 489 -2.31 5.09 26.29
CA ARG A 489 -0.98 5.58 25.87
C ARG A 489 -0.46 4.83 24.64
N LEU A 490 -0.66 3.51 24.57
CA LEU A 490 -0.24 2.70 23.44
C LEU A 490 -1.01 3.06 22.17
N ALA A 491 -2.33 3.24 22.25
CA ALA A 491 -3.14 3.70 21.13
C ALA A 491 -2.66 5.07 20.61
N MET A 492 -2.55 6.06 21.50
CA MET A 492 -2.09 7.41 21.15
C MET A 492 -0.68 7.43 20.54
N LYS A 493 0.23 6.60 21.07
CA LYS A 493 1.58 6.45 20.52
C LYS A 493 1.55 5.93 19.08
N ASN A 494 0.70 4.94 18.79
CA ASN A 494 0.59 4.37 17.45
C ASN A 494 -0.10 5.33 16.47
N TYR A 495 -1.16 6.05 16.88
CA TYR A 495 -1.77 7.06 16.03
C TYR A 495 -0.81 8.19 15.67
N LYS A 496 -0.02 8.70 16.62
CA LYS A 496 1.02 9.70 16.33
C LYS A 496 2.08 9.20 15.36
N LYS A 497 2.48 7.93 15.47
CA LYS A 497 3.40 7.31 14.50
C LYS A 497 2.78 7.19 13.12
N ALA A 498 1.49 6.85 13.04
CA ALA A 498 0.76 6.75 11.80
C ALA A 498 0.68 8.10 11.08
N ILE A 499 0.26 9.16 11.80
CA ILE A 499 0.19 10.53 11.27
C ILE A 499 1.56 10.98 10.75
N LYS A 500 2.62 10.79 11.53
CA LYS A 500 3.99 11.13 11.12
C LYS A 500 4.38 10.43 9.82
N GLN A 501 3.94 9.18 9.62
CA GLN A 501 4.21 8.45 8.39
C GLN A 501 3.42 8.99 7.21
N PHE A 502 2.11 9.22 7.39
CA PHE A 502 1.25 9.70 6.32
C PHE A 502 1.63 11.10 5.81
N HIS A 503 2.26 11.92 6.65
CA HIS A 503 2.83 13.21 6.21
C HIS A 503 4.05 13.06 5.30
N ILE A 504 4.72 11.91 5.27
CA ILE A 504 5.88 11.65 4.41
C ILE A 504 5.41 11.09 3.06
N ASP A 505 4.57 10.06 3.14
CA ASP A 505 4.05 9.30 1.98
C ASP A 505 2.68 8.76 2.39
N GLY A 506 1.60 9.45 2.03
CA GLY A 506 0.25 9.11 2.47
C GLY A 506 -0.80 10.09 1.95
N SER A 507 -2.07 9.71 2.12
CA SER A 507 -3.19 10.58 1.76
C SER A 507 -3.62 11.44 2.94
N ASP A 508 -4.13 12.65 2.67
CA ASP A 508 -4.75 13.50 3.69
C ASP A 508 -5.94 12.78 4.37
N LEU A 509 -6.65 11.94 3.60
CA LEU A 509 -7.73 11.09 4.11
C LEU A 509 -7.23 10.11 5.20
N ASP A 510 -6.05 9.50 5.04
CA ASP A 510 -5.49 8.61 6.08
C ASP A 510 -5.15 9.36 7.37
N VAL A 511 -4.69 10.62 7.25
CA VAL A 511 -4.46 11.51 8.40
C VAL A 511 -5.78 11.82 9.09
N GLU A 512 -6.79 12.24 8.34
CA GLU A 512 -8.13 12.58 8.84
C GLU A 512 -8.77 11.40 9.57
N LEU A 513 -8.77 10.21 8.96
CA LEU A 513 -9.29 8.98 9.57
C LEU A 513 -8.57 8.62 10.88
N THR A 514 -7.26 8.90 10.94
CA THR A 514 -6.46 8.67 12.15
C THR A 514 -6.79 9.67 13.24
N LEU A 515 -6.93 10.95 12.90
CA LEU A 515 -7.34 12.01 13.82
C LEU A 515 -8.74 11.75 14.37
N SER A 516 -9.70 11.36 13.52
CA SER A 516 -11.05 10.98 13.94
C SER A 516 -11.04 9.83 14.96
N SER A 517 -10.20 8.81 14.73
CA SER A 517 -10.02 7.71 15.68
C SER A 517 -9.43 8.18 17.02
N MET A 518 -8.52 9.17 17.00
CA MET A 518 -7.99 9.80 18.21
C MET A 518 -9.04 10.64 18.95
N ALA A 519 -9.86 11.40 18.22
CA ALA A 519 -10.95 12.19 18.81
C ALA A 519 -11.97 11.28 19.53
N SER A 520 -12.40 10.19 18.88
CA SER A 520 -13.28 9.19 19.48
C SER A 520 -12.75 8.65 20.82
N MET A 521 -11.45 8.39 20.91
CA MET A 521 -10.80 7.96 22.16
C MET A 521 -10.86 9.02 23.28
N TYR A 522 -10.66 10.30 22.94
CA TYR A 522 -10.83 11.38 23.92
C TYR A 522 -12.30 11.57 24.30
N GLY A 523 -13.24 11.33 23.39
CA GLY A 523 -14.68 11.30 23.67
C GLY A 523 -15.08 10.20 24.66
N GLU A 524 -14.53 9.00 24.52
CA GLU A 524 -14.72 7.92 25.50
C GLU A 524 -14.13 8.28 26.87
N LEU A 525 -12.93 8.87 26.89
CA LEU A 525 -12.26 9.32 28.10
C LEU A 525 -13.03 10.44 28.80
N ARG A 526 -13.54 11.42 28.03
CA ARG A 526 -14.43 12.48 28.49
C ARG A 526 -15.67 11.89 29.14
N SER A 527 -16.35 10.99 28.44
CA SER A 527 -17.55 10.29 28.93
C SER A 527 -17.26 9.52 30.23
N HIS A 528 -16.09 8.88 30.33
CA HIS A 528 -15.65 8.22 31.56
C HIS A 528 -15.53 9.20 32.73
N TYR A 529 -14.92 10.37 32.52
CA TYR A 529 -14.73 11.37 33.57
C TYR A 529 -16.03 12.09 33.95
N MET A 530 -16.92 12.36 32.99
CA MET A 530 -18.26 12.91 33.26
C MET A 530 -19.05 12.01 34.22
N ARG A 531 -19.03 10.69 34.00
CA ARG A 531 -19.71 9.73 34.88
C ARG A 531 -19.12 9.68 36.30
N LYS A 532 -17.81 9.90 36.42
CA LYS A 532 -17.12 10.03 37.71
C LYS A 532 -17.31 11.40 38.37
N LYS A 533 -18.08 12.31 37.76
CA LYS A 533 -18.22 13.72 38.16
C LYS A 533 -16.86 14.44 38.28
N ASN A 534 -15.84 13.96 37.57
CA ASN A 534 -14.53 14.58 37.51
C ASN A 534 -14.50 15.54 36.32
N TYR A 535 -15.20 16.67 36.47
CA TYR A 535 -15.43 17.61 35.37
C TYR A 535 -14.15 18.28 34.86
N LYS A 536 -13.12 18.47 35.71
CA LYS A 536 -11.81 19.00 35.30
C LYS A 536 -11.16 18.11 34.24
N ARG A 537 -11.08 16.80 34.50
CA ARG A 537 -10.49 15.84 33.55
C ARG A 537 -11.39 15.63 32.33
N ALA A 538 -12.71 15.72 32.49
CA ALA A 538 -13.65 15.68 31.38
C ALA A 538 -13.45 16.87 30.43
N LEU A 539 -13.31 18.09 30.96
CA LEU A 539 -13.03 19.30 30.18
C LEU A 539 -11.66 19.23 29.49
N THR A 540 -10.65 18.69 30.17
CA THR A 540 -9.32 18.50 29.56
C THR A 540 -9.37 17.50 28.39
N ALA A 541 -10.10 16.39 28.55
CA ALA A 541 -10.31 15.42 27.47
C ALA A 541 -11.11 16.04 26.32
N PHE A 542 -12.16 16.83 26.63
CA PHE A 542 -12.94 17.58 25.64
C PHE A 542 -12.07 18.54 24.82
N ARG A 543 -11.22 19.35 25.47
CA ARG A 543 -10.32 20.28 24.75
C ARG A 543 -9.39 19.54 23.79
N ARG A 544 -8.90 18.36 24.18
CA ARG A 544 -8.05 17.52 23.32
C ARG A 544 -8.83 16.90 22.15
N GLU A 545 -10.02 16.38 22.40
CA GLU A 545 -10.98 15.89 21.39
C GLU A 545 -11.24 16.98 20.36
N HIS A 546 -11.68 18.15 20.83
CA HIS A 546 -12.02 19.31 20.03
C HIS A 546 -10.84 19.86 19.22
N GLN A 547 -9.64 19.95 19.81
CA GLN A 547 -8.44 20.37 19.08
C GLN A 547 -8.11 19.42 17.91
N ILE A 548 -8.32 18.12 18.09
CA ILE A 548 -8.08 17.10 17.06
C ILE A 548 -9.17 17.15 15.99
N GLU A 549 -10.43 17.38 16.36
CA GLU A 549 -11.53 17.54 15.41
C GLU A 549 -11.35 18.77 14.51
N ILE A 550 -10.84 19.88 15.07
CA ILE A 550 -10.45 21.08 14.30
C ILE A 550 -9.32 20.74 13.33
N GLN A 551 -8.30 20.00 13.78
CA GLN A 551 -7.19 19.59 12.91
C GLN A 551 -7.63 18.66 11.78
N ALA A 552 -8.62 17.79 12.03
CA ALA A 552 -9.15 16.89 11.01
C ALA A 552 -10.03 17.61 9.98
N ASN A 553 -10.61 18.77 10.33
CA ASN A 553 -11.61 19.46 9.52
C ASN A 553 -11.28 20.94 9.30
N SER A 554 -10.00 21.27 9.09
CA SER A 554 -9.53 22.67 9.00
C SER A 554 -10.28 23.48 7.95
N ASP A 555 -10.79 22.82 6.92
CA ASP A 555 -11.37 23.47 5.75
C ASP A 555 -12.90 23.64 5.88
N ASN A 556 -13.52 23.05 6.93
CA ASN A 556 -14.96 23.08 7.14
C ASN A 556 -15.37 24.18 8.13
N ILE A 557 -15.52 25.41 7.61
CA ILE A 557 -15.86 26.61 8.39
C ILE A 557 -17.16 26.45 9.20
N GLU A 558 -18.16 25.77 8.65
CA GLU A 558 -19.45 25.55 9.33
C GLU A 558 -19.30 24.62 10.52
N LEU A 559 -18.56 23.52 10.36
CA LEU A 559 -18.23 22.61 11.45
C LEU A 559 -17.41 23.31 12.54
N LEU A 560 -16.46 24.17 12.18
CA LEU A 560 -15.68 24.95 13.15
C LEU A 560 -16.56 25.86 14.04
N LYS A 561 -17.63 26.45 13.49
CA LYS A 561 -18.60 27.22 14.29
C LYS A 561 -19.35 26.35 15.29
N VAL A 562 -19.88 25.21 14.83
CA VAL A 562 -20.57 24.23 15.69
C VAL A 562 -19.65 23.71 16.80
N LEU A 563 -18.39 23.45 16.46
CA LEU A 563 -17.38 23.00 17.41
C LEU A 563 -17.12 24.07 18.48
N ASN A 564 -17.01 25.36 18.12
CA ASN A 564 -16.82 26.45 19.08
C ASN A 564 -18.02 26.61 20.02
N GLU A 565 -19.25 26.52 19.50
CA GLU A 565 -20.47 26.56 20.32
C GLU A 565 -20.50 25.41 21.33
N ARG A 566 -20.14 24.19 20.91
CA ARG A 566 -19.99 23.02 21.81
C ARG A 566 -18.99 23.25 22.93
N GLU A 567 -17.90 23.97 22.69
CA GLU A 567 -16.94 24.31 23.76
C GLU A 567 -17.56 25.24 24.80
N ILE A 568 -18.31 26.25 24.36
CA ILE A 568 -19.01 27.18 25.26
C ILE A 568 -20.03 26.42 26.11
N GLU A 569 -20.85 25.57 25.49
CA GLU A 569 -21.84 24.75 26.19
C GLU A 569 -21.18 23.80 27.20
N MET A 570 -20.08 23.16 26.84
CA MET A 570 -19.35 22.25 27.73
C MET A 570 -18.73 23.00 28.92
N LYS A 571 -18.15 24.19 28.69
CA LYS A 571 -17.64 25.06 29.76
C LYS A 571 -18.78 25.45 30.71
N GLU A 572 -19.93 25.84 30.18
CA GLU A 572 -21.09 26.21 30.98
C GLU A 572 -21.68 25.02 31.75
N TYR A 573 -21.77 23.85 31.12
CA TYR A 573 -22.22 22.62 31.78
C TYR A 573 -21.32 22.26 32.96
N VAL A 574 -20.00 22.28 32.74
CA VAL A 574 -19.01 22.03 33.80
C VAL A 574 -19.13 23.09 34.90
N ARG A 575 -19.31 24.36 34.54
CA ARG A 575 -19.53 25.47 35.49
C ARG A 575 -20.73 25.19 36.40
N LEU A 576 -21.91 24.91 35.82
CA LEU A 576 -23.15 24.65 36.56
C LEU A 576 -23.05 23.41 37.46
N HIS A 577 -22.50 22.31 36.95
CA HIS A 577 -22.42 21.06 37.73
C HIS A 577 -21.34 21.10 38.82
N THR A 578 -20.23 21.81 38.60
CA THR A 578 -19.26 22.09 39.66
C THR A 578 -19.89 22.95 40.75
N PHE A 579 -20.71 23.94 40.37
CA PHE A 579 -21.43 24.80 41.30
C PHE A 579 -22.47 24.04 42.14
N ASP A 580 -23.22 23.12 41.56
CA ASP A 580 -24.16 22.26 42.30
C ASP A 580 -23.45 21.33 43.29
N ILE A 581 -22.28 20.79 42.91
CA ILE A 581 -21.45 20.02 43.83
C ILE A 581 -20.98 20.89 45.01
N LEU A 582 -20.51 22.11 44.75
CA LEU A 582 -20.06 23.03 45.81
C LEU A 582 -21.21 23.43 46.74
N LYS A 583 -22.41 23.63 46.19
CA LYS A 583 -23.63 23.88 46.97
C LYS A 583 -23.95 22.70 47.91
N SER A 584 -23.70 21.45 47.49
CA SER A 584 -23.89 20.28 48.35
C SER A 584 -22.94 20.24 49.56
N PHE A 585 -21.71 20.73 49.39
CA PHE A 585 -20.72 20.86 50.48
C PHE A 585 -21.02 21.99 51.47
N ARG A 586 -21.99 22.85 51.15
CA ARG A 586 -22.45 23.96 51.99
C ARG A 586 -23.35 23.52 53.15
N SER A 587 -23.83 22.26 53.13
CA SER A 587 -24.71 21.77 54.19
C SER A 587 -23.98 21.71 55.53
N GLN A 588 -24.63 22.19 56.60
CA GLN A 588 -24.08 22.13 57.96
C GLN A 588 -23.75 20.67 58.35
N SER A 589 -24.54 19.71 57.85
CA SER A 589 -24.33 18.27 57.97
C SER A 589 -23.08 17.73 57.27
N PHE A 590 -22.60 18.39 56.21
CA PHE A 590 -21.36 18.02 55.53
C PHE A 590 -20.15 18.57 56.30
N ARG A 591 -20.24 19.82 56.78
CA ARG A 591 -19.20 20.43 57.64
C ARG A 591 -18.95 19.59 58.89
N GLN A 592 -20.01 19.20 59.58
CA GLN A 592 -19.94 18.36 60.78
C GLN A 592 -19.28 17.01 60.49
N ARG A 593 -19.70 16.32 59.41
CA ARG A 593 -19.12 15.04 59.00
C ARG A 593 -17.63 15.15 58.63
N LEU A 594 -17.23 16.18 57.88
CA LEU A 594 -15.83 16.38 57.49
C LEU A 594 -14.96 16.68 58.72
N GLU A 595 -15.46 17.40 59.72
CA GLU A 595 -14.74 17.62 60.98
C GLU A 595 -14.67 16.36 61.86
N GLU A 596 -15.75 15.58 61.95
CA GLU A 596 -15.80 14.31 62.68
C GLU A 596 -14.81 13.28 62.10
N ASP A 597 -14.72 13.20 60.77
CA ASP A 597 -13.82 12.29 60.06
C ASP A 597 -12.43 12.89 59.79
N ARG A 598 -12.15 14.12 60.21
CA ARG A 598 -10.90 14.84 59.94
C ARG A 598 -9.67 14.01 60.28
N ASN A 599 -9.68 13.31 61.41
CA ASN A 599 -8.55 12.52 61.89
C ASN A 599 -8.34 11.21 61.12
N LYS A 600 -9.34 10.75 60.34
CA LYS A 600 -9.24 9.56 59.48
C LYS A 600 -8.60 9.87 58.12
N LEU A 601 -8.45 11.15 57.78
CA LEU A 601 -7.85 11.58 56.51
C LEU A 601 -6.31 11.57 56.56
N PRO A 602 -5.62 11.27 55.44
CA PRO A 602 -4.18 11.46 55.30
C PRO A 602 -3.73 12.89 55.64
N HIS A 603 -2.50 13.07 56.13
CA HIS A 603 -2.01 14.36 56.63
C HIS A 603 -2.12 15.49 55.60
N HIS A 604 -1.80 15.23 54.32
CA HIS A 604 -1.91 16.21 53.23
C HIS A 604 -3.36 16.65 52.97
N CYS A 605 -4.34 15.76 53.13
CA CYS A 605 -5.75 16.10 53.01
C CYS A 605 -6.21 16.97 54.19
N ARG A 606 -5.79 16.64 55.42
CA ARG A 606 -6.09 17.42 56.62
C ARG A 606 -5.57 18.85 56.56
N ALA A 607 -4.39 19.04 55.98
CA ALA A 607 -3.77 20.37 55.80
C ALA A 607 -4.58 21.27 54.86
N ASN A 608 -5.32 20.69 53.91
CA ASN A 608 -6.10 21.43 52.91
C ASN A 608 -7.54 21.74 53.33
N ILE A 609 -8.06 21.16 54.42
CA ILE A 609 -9.43 21.38 54.90
C ILE A 609 -9.73 22.86 55.21
N PRO A 610 -8.85 23.62 55.89
CA PRO A 610 -9.08 25.04 56.13
C PRO A 610 -9.19 25.84 54.84
N GLY A 611 -8.25 25.64 53.90
CA GLY A 611 -8.28 26.28 52.58
C GLY A 611 -9.53 25.90 51.78
N PHE A 612 -10.01 24.66 51.89
CA PHE A 612 -11.26 24.24 51.26
C PHE A 612 -12.48 25.01 51.79
N PHE A 613 -12.60 25.22 53.10
CA PHE A 613 -13.69 26.00 53.68
C PHE A 613 -13.58 27.50 53.44
N GLU A 614 -12.36 28.03 53.39
CA GLU A 614 -12.10 29.39 52.96
C GLU A 614 -12.52 29.60 51.51
N THR A 615 -12.21 28.65 50.63
CA THR A 615 -12.63 28.69 49.23
C THR A 615 -14.15 28.57 49.10
N LEU A 616 -14.81 27.70 49.86
CA LEU A 616 -16.28 27.65 49.94
C LEU A 616 -16.90 28.97 50.43
N SER A 617 -16.21 29.71 51.30
CA SER A 617 -16.69 31.01 51.78
C SER A 617 -16.53 32.11 50.72
N HIS A 618 -15.47 32.07 49.92
CA HIS A 618 -15.33 32.92 48.73
C HIS A 618 -16.37 32.60 47.65
N VAL A 619 -16.66 31.31 47.44
CA VAL A 619 -17.78 30.87 46.59
C VAL A 619 -19.09 31.48 47.11
N ASP A 620 -19.33 31.47 48.42
CA ASP A 620 -20.53 32.01 49.04
C ASP A 620 -20.72 33.52 48.84
N GLU A 621 -19.64 34.30 48.74
CA GLU A 621 -19.67 35.71 48.37
C GLU A 621 -20.00 35.90 46.88
N LEU A 622 -19.41 35.09 45.99
CA LEU A 622 -19.75 35.07 44.56
C LEU A 622 -21.21 34.65 44.31
N PHE A 623 -21.80 33.80 45.14
CA PHE A 623 -23.23 33.47 45.07
C PHE A 623 -24.13 34.67 45.36
N LYS A 624 -23.71 35.60 46.22
CA LYS A 624 -24.47 36.81 46.54
C LYS A 624 -24.39 37.82 45.40
N GLU A 625 -23.25 37.91 44.73
CA GLU A 625 -23.04 38.76 43.54
C GLU A 625 -23.84 38.27 42.30
N ARG A 626 -24.03 36.95 42.15
CA ARG A 626 -24.81 36.36 41.03
C ARG A 626 -26.27 36.83 40.94
N ASN A 627 -26.86 37.23 42.06
CA ASN A 627 -28.25 37.71 42.13
C ASN A 627 -28.40 39.18 41.69
N VAL A 628 -27.31 39.84 41.28
CA VAL A 628 -27.33 41.18 40.69
C VAL A 628 -27.50 41.02 39.18
N THR A 629 -28.45 41.76 38.60
CA THR A 629 -28.98 41.57 37.23
C THR A 629 -28.00 41.80 36.07
N ASN A 630 -26.69 41.95 36.33
CA ASN A 630 -25.66 42.00 35.29
C ASN A 630 -24.28 41.60 35.87
N PRO A 631 -23.82 40.36 35.71
CA PRO A 631 -22.48 39.98 36.14
C PRO A 631 -21.44 40.66 35.23
N ASN A 632 -20.62 41.55 35.79
CA ASN A 632 -19.49 42.15 35.07
C ASN A 632 -18.44 41.08 34.70
N GLU A 633 -17.63 41.31 33.66
CA GLU A 633 -16.46 40.50 33.24
C GLU A 633 -15.53 40.11 34.42
N ASN A 634 -15.48 40.96 35.46
CA ASN A 634 -14.74 40.75 36.70
C ASN A 634 -15.34 39.64 37.59
N TYR A 635 -16.66 39.42 37.55
CA TYR A 635 -17.34 38.32 38.22
C TYR A 635 -16.94 36.97 37.61
N GLU A 636 -16.90 36.89 36.28
CA GLU A 636 -16.54 35.66 35.57
C GLU A 636 -15.07 35.28 35.79
N ASN A 637 -14.14 36.24 35.71
CA ASN A 637 -12.72 36.00 36.02
C ASN A 637 -12.49 35.57 37.48
N ARG A 638 -13.22 36.15 38.44
CA ARG A 638 -13.14 35.77 39.85
C ARG A 638 -13.72 34.38 40.10
N LEU A 639 -14.84 34.07 39.48
CA LEU A 639 -15.46 32.74 39.55
C LEU A 639 -14.55 31.69 38.91
N GLU A 640 -13.91 32.00 37.77
CA GLU A 640 -12.95 31.12 37.11
C GLU A 640 -11.71 30.89 37.98
N ASN A 641 -11.19 31.92 38.67
CA ASN A 641 -10.10 31.77 39.64
C ASN A 641 -10.47 30.90 40.84
N VAL A 642 -11.68 31.06 41.40
CA VAL A 642 -12.17 30.23 42.51
C VAL A 642 -12.39 28.78 42.06
N ILE A 643 -12.93 28.59 40.86
CA ILE A 643 -13.07 27.28 40.23
C ILE A 643 -11.69 26.66 39.99
N ASN A 644 -10.70 27.42 39.51
CA ASN A 644 -9.31 26.98 39.32
C ASN A 644 -8.63 26.59 40.63
N HIS A 645 -8.83 27.33 41.72
CA HIS A 645 -8.34 26.99 43.06
C HIS A 645 -9.01 25.72 43.60
N LEU A 646 -10.33 25.58 43.46
CA LEU A 646 -11.04 24.35 43.82
C LEU A 646 -10.61 23.16 42.97
N TRP A 647 -10.18 23.41 41.72
CA TRP A 647 -9.64 22.41 40.81
C TRP A 647 -8.22 21.95 41.18
N GLU A 648 -7.50 22.63 42.08
CA GLU A 648 -6.21 22.21 42.63
C GLU A 648 -6.36 21.33 43.89
N ILE A 649 -7.52 21.36 44.54
CA ILE A 649 -7.82 20.49 45.68
C ILE A 649 -8.06 19.06 45.17
N PRO A 650 -7.32 18.04 45.65
CA PRO A 650 -7.50 16.65 45.20
C PRO A 650 -8.95 16.21 45.39
N ALA A 651 -9.55 15.57 44.38
CA ALA A 651 -10.96 15.17 44.39
C ALA A 651 -11.29 14.04 45.40
N ASP A 652 -10.29 13.28 45.85
CA ASP A 652 -10.46 12.06 46.66
C ASP A 652 -11.09 12.27 48.05
N PRO A 653 -10.79 13.32 48.84
CA PRO A 653 -11.38 13.50 50.17
C PRO A 653 -12.87 13.90 50.10
N LEU A 654 -13.25 14.68 49.09
CA LEU A 654 -14.60 15.22 48.93
C LEU A 654 -15.58 14.20 48.35
N LEU A 655 -15.09 13.32 47.48
CA LEU A 655 -15.83 12.15 47.00
C LEU A 655 -15.99 11.09 48.10
N ALA A 656 -14.96 10.85 48.92
CA ALA A 656 -14.98 9.88 50.03
C ALA A 656 -16.02 10.19 51.12
N LEU A 657 -16.45 11.44 51.25
CA LEU A 657 -17.47 11.85 52.23
C LEU A 657 -18.89 11.94 51.66
N SER A 658 -19.03 11.91 50.32
CA SER A 658 -20.33 11.97 49.64
C SER A 658 -20.95 10.60 49.35
N GLU A 659 -20.13 9.55 49.26
CA GLU A 659 -20.57 8.16 49.10
C GLU A 659 -20.42 7.45 50.45
N THR A 660 -21.54 7.01 51.05
CA THR A 660 -21.55 6.19 52.26
C THR A 660 -20.86 4.84 52.01
N THR A 661 -19.54 4.77 52.10
CA THR A 661 -18.76 3.55 52.38
C THR A 661 -17.34 3.92 52.76
N CYS A 662 -16.98 3.71 54.03
CA CYS A 662 -15.59 3.53 54.45
C CYS A 662 -14.97 2.34 53.71
N ALA A 663 -14.10 2.60 52.74
CA ALA A 663 -12.96 1.77 52.38
C ALA A 663 -12.23 2.45 51.22
N ASN A 664 -11.17 3.23 51.52
CA ASN A 664 -10.03 3.49 50.63
C ASN A 664 -9.02 4.39 51.36
N ALA A 665 -8.25 3.79 52.27
CA ALA A 665 -7.07 4.40 52.86
C ALA A 665 -5.86 3.45 52.68
N SER A 666 -5.55 3.07 51.44
CA SER A 666 -4.37 2.23 51.17
C SER A 666 -3.90 2.22 49.70
N SER A 667 -3.89 3.35 49.00
CA SER A 667 -3.17 3.42 47.70
C SER A 667 -2.69 4.82 47.28
N LEU A 668 -2.24 5.66 48.21
CA LEU A 668 -1.59 6.95 47.91
C LEU A 668 -0.15 6.96 48.43
N THR A 669 0.67 6.07 47.88
CA THR A 669 2.13 6.20 47.83
C THR A 669 2.51 6.19 46.35
N THR A 670 2.49 7.37 45.70
CA THR A 670 3.25 7.73 44.46
C THR A 670 2.77 9.06 43.83
N THR A 671 2.40 10.06 44.63
CA THR A 671 2.28 11.45 44.15
C THR A 671 3.08 12.45 45.00
N SER A 672 3.96 11.94 45.86
CA SER A 672 4.92 12.74 46.63
C SER A 672 6.04 13.33 45.76
N ASP A 673 6.37 12.70 44.62
CA ASP A 673 7.60 13.04 43.89
C ASP A 673 7.38 13.96 42.67
N VAL A 674 6.15 14.39 42.39
CA VAL A 674 5.86 15.36 41.30
C VAL A 674 5.48 16.74 41.84
N ALA A 675 5.06 16.84 43.10
CA ALA A 675 4.77 18.13 43.72
C ALA A 675 6.04 18.93 44.11
N HIS A 676 7.20 18.27 44.24
CA HIS A 676 8.46 18.94 44.60
C HIS A 676 9.36 19.37 43.43
N SER A 677 9.01 19.06 42.17
CA SER A 677 9.83 19.47 41.01
C SER A 677 9.19 20.51 40.08
N VAL A 678 7.93 20.89 40.28
CA VAL A 678 7.24 21.88 39.42
C VAL A 678 7.16 23.27 40.05
N ILE A 679 7.51 23.45 41.33
CA ILE A 679 7.49 24.76 42.02
C ILE A 679 8.88 25.42 42.06
N SER A 680 9.91 24.88 41.40
CA SER A 680 11.26 25.46 41.47
C SER A 680 11.95 25.74 40.13
N ASN A 681 11.25 25.87 39.01
CA ASN A 681 11.83 26.41 37.78
C ASN A 681 10.77 27.19 36.98
N GLU A 682 10.47 28.40 37.46
CA GLU A 682 10.17 29.54 36.59
C GLU A 682 11.38 30.50 36.68
N GLU A 683 12.37 30.24 35.81
CA GLU A 683 13.11 31.24 35.03
C GLU A 683 13.24 30.69 33.60
#